data_AF-A0A946H038-F1
#
_entry.id   AF-A0A946H038-F1
#
_cell.length_a   1.000
_cell.length_b   1.000
_cell.length_c   1.000
_cell.angle_alpha   90.00
_cell.angle_beta   90.00
_cell.angle_gamma   90.00
#
_symmetry.space_group_name_H-M   'P 1'
#
loop_
_entity.id
_entity.type
_entity.pdbx_description
1 polymer ?
#
loop_
_entity_poly.entity_id
_entity_poly.type
_entity_poly.pdbx_seq_one_letter_code
_entity_poly.pdbx_strand_id
1 'polypeptide(L)'
;MSQSVRAFLKLTGLVVLLIAASGARLCAEHAAPVYETDIEPILRNNCFRCHGSEKKEAGLNLATARQLLRGGESGVVIRAGQPAASLLLKKISDGEMPAKGEPLKAAQIETIRRWIAGGAKFRDPKVTAPVDTQHDILPILQLRCTACHGGRRREANLDLRTVAGLLKGGKSGPAVVSGKPGESLLVKRIKAGEMPPRRQLVSVSVKPMAPVEMQRLEAWIRLELTTSDASPNVATTQPDSLVSEAERDFWAFQPLEPVAIPSVKAIDRVWNPIDSFIIKKLEARGLSLSPEGDRQTLLRRVTFDLTGLPPTPEEIEQFLADHEPGAYERLVDRLLVSPRYGERWGRHWLDAAGYADSEGAQNEDRVRRHIYRYRDYVIRAFNADKPYDRFLHEQIAGDELADYENAKEMTEELYDNLVATGFLRTTPDRTFANITNFVPDRLEVIAEEIQVFGSAVLGMTLNCSRCHTHKFDPIPQRDYYRLAAIFKDGYDENDWLKSQGPRTLTQVTTVERRAWEEHQQSIDTQIETLKKQLASEKDAAKKKPIETQIKSLAGQKKPEPRIRALWSRGEPSPTYILKRGNHLTPGEPVGPGVPSVLTNGKTPFVVTSPWPGAKQTGRRLALARWLTQPENPLTARVMVNRLWKHHFGAGIVRTTANFGTTGEEPTHPELLDWLAGEFGRQKWSIKSMHRLMVTSSTYRQSSRVTPQKIKSDPDGSLLSRMPLRRLEAEAVRDSLLSVAGELNFSQYGPGDPVTIRKDGLVTVQRTERGWRRSIYALQRRTQTPTLLENFDFPQMGPNCLERSEAIVAPQALHLMNNAMVRELAERFAERVWNGGGHGPALQVGRVYSTALGRPPTEDERDLGVEMMGEFQQRWLGESKKTGDAQATTAKEAARRALTSYCHAILNSAAFLYVD
;
A
#
# COMPACT_ATOMS: atom_id res chain seq x y z
N MET A 1 80.10 3.39 49.90
CA MET A 1 80.80 2.84 51.08
C MET A 1 80.27 1.45 51.34
N SER A 2 81.18 0.51 51.59
CA SER A 2 80.94 -0.93 51.83
C SER A 2 79.98 -1.16 53.01
N GLN A 3 79.36 -2.32 53.22
CA GLN A 3 80.07 -3.52 53.66
C GLN A 3 79.13 -4.73 53.76
N SER A 4 79.68 -5.87 53.37
CA SER A 4 79.11 -7.20 53.42
C SER A 4 79.45 -7.89 54.76
N VAL A 5 78.85 -9.08 54.95
CA VAL A 5 79.38 -10.27 55.66
C VAL A 5 78.78 -10.63 57.03
N ARG A 6 77.83 -11.58 56.94
CA ARG A 6 77.59 -12.79 57.74
C ARG A 6 78.48 -13.06 58.98
N ALA A 7 77.82 -13.35 60.10
CA ALA A 7 78.29 -14.33 61.10
C ALA A 7 77.09 -15.19 61.56
N PHE A 8 76.94 -16.43 61.10
CA PHE A 8 77.52 -17.68 61.63
C PHE A 8 76.79 -18.23 62.88
N LEU A 9 75.85 -19.14 62.61
CA LEU A 9 75.57 -20.41 63.30
C LEU A 9 76.19 -20.62 64.71
N LYS A 10 75.35 -20.89 65.71
CA LYS A 10 75.23 -22.20 66.41
C LYS A 10 74.38 -22.10 67.69
N LEU A 11 73.86 -23.26 68.10
CA LEU A 11 72.96 -23.58 69.23
C LEU A 11 71.48 -23.26 68.94
N THR A 12 70.54 -24.20 69.02
CA THR A 12 70.51 -25.43 69.83
C THR A 12 69.48 -26.39 69.24
N GLY A 13 69.88 -27.66 69.13
CA GLY A 13 68.97 -28.76 68.81
C GLY A 13 68.16 -29.17 70.03
N LEU A 14 66.84 -29.21 69.82
CA LEU A 14 65.97 -30.35 70.13
C LEU A 14 65.83 -30.78 71.61
N VAL A 15 64.78 -30.27 72.27
CA VAL A 15 64.02 -31.06 73.25
C VAL A 15 62.57 -31.15 72.77
N VAL A 16 62.29 -32.28 72.12
CA VAL A 16 61.13 -33.16 72.30
C VAL A 16 59.71 -32.54 72.20
N LEU A 17 59.05 -32.86 71.09
CA LEU A 17 57.72 -33.50 71.02
C LEU A 17 56.77 -33.24 72.20
N LEU A 18 55.89 -32.24 72.07
CA LEU A 18 54.43 -32.28 72.33
C LEU A 18 53.85 -30.86 72.44
N ILE A 19 53.78 -30.14 71.32
CA ILE A 19 52.63 -29.28 71.00
C ILE A 19 52.33 -29.48 69.52
N ALA A 20 51.49 -30.48 69.25
CA ALA A 20 50.62 -30.44 68.09
C ALA A 20 49.64 -29.26 68.25
N ALA A 21 49.19 -28.72 67.12
CA ALA A 21 48.20 -27.66 66.97
C ALA A 21 48.73 -26.22 67.12
N SER A 22 49.15 -25.64 65.98
CA SER A 22 48.53 -24.45 65.37
C SER A 22 49.55 -23.75 64.48
N GLY A 23 49.43 -23.89 63.15
CA GLY A 23 50.29 -23.17 62.22
C GLY A 23 50.27 -23.64 60.78
N ALA A 24 49.63 -24.78 60.48
CA ALA A 24 49.34 -25.18 59.10
C ALA A 24 47.88 -24.84 58.75
N ARG A 25 47.69 -23.76 57.96
CA ARG A 25 46.54 -23.38 57.09
C ARG A 25 46.68 -21.86 56.81
N LEU A 26 46.59 -21.29 55.61
CA LEU A 26 46.01 -21.68 54.33
C LEU A 26 46.79 -21.03 53.15
N CYS A 27 47.21 -21.80 52.16
CA CYS A 27 47.15 -21.35 50.76
C CYS A 27 45.89 -21.98 50.17
N ALA A 28 44.77 -21.26 50.24
CA ALA A 28 43.57 -21.66 49.53
C ALA A 28 43.77 -21.36 48.04
N GLU A 29 43.83 -22.41 47.22
CA GLU A 29 43.45 -22.33 45.81
C GLU A 29 42.06 -21.68 45.75
N HIS A 30 42.00 -20.40 45.38
CA HIS A 30 40.72 -19.77 45.11
C HIS A 30 40.15 -20.42 43.85
N ALA A 31 39.04 -21.12 43.99
CA ALA A 31 38.28 -21.68 42.88
C ALA A 31 38.07 -20.60 41.80
N ALA A 32 38.18 -20.99 40.52
CA ALA A 32 37.94 -20.07 39.41
C ALA A 32 36.54 -19.44 39.57
N PRO A 33 36.39 -18.11 39.41
CA PRO A 33 35.09 -17.46 39.55
C PRO A 33 34.04 -18.12 38.64
N VAL A 34 32.78 -18.11 39.05
CA VAL A 34 31.65 -18.66 38.28
C VAL A 34 30.69 -17.53 37.94
N TYR A 35 30.07 -17.60 36.76
CA TYR A 35 29.30 -16.47 36.24
C TYR A 35 28.21 -15.99 37.20
N GLU A 36 27.31 -16.86 37.64
CA GLU A 36 26.11 -16.49 38.42
C GLU A 36 26.45 -15.89 39.79
N THR A 37 27.56 -16.32 40.39
CA THR A 37 27.97 -15.90 41.74
C THR A 37 28.90 -14.70 41.73
N ASP A 38 29.85 -14.66 40.81
CA ASP A 38 30.98 -13.74 40.88
C ASP A 38 30.97 -12.67 39.79
N ILE A 39 30.32 -12.93 38.64
CA ILE A 39 30.38 -12.08 37.45
C ILE A 39 29.06 -11.36 37.21
N GLU A 40 27.96 -12.08 37.30
CA GLU A 40 26.62 -11.55 37.10
C GLU A 40 26.33 -10.35 38.01
N PRO A 41 26.69 -10.34 39.31
CA PRO A 41 26.50 -9.14 40.14
C PRO A 41 27.26 -7.92 39.62
N ILE A 42 28.47 -8.13 39.09
CA ILE A 42 29.28 -7.05 38.50
C ILE A 42 28.60 -6.52 37.24
N LEU A 43 28.18 -7.40 36.32
CA LEU A 43 27.54 -6.99 35.06
C LEU A 43 26.14 -6.42 35.28
N ARG A 44 25.41 -6.92 36.28
CA ARG A 44 24.08 -6.43 36.67
C ARG A 44 24.14 -4.97 37.11
N ASN A 45 25.07 -4.66 38.00
CA ASN A 45 25.19 -3.32 38.56
C ASN A 45 25.74 -2.31 37.54
N ASN A 46 26.61 -2.73 36.62
CA ASN A 46 27.35 -1.82 35.75
C ASN A 46 26.90 -1.84 34.28
N CYS A 47 26.24 -2.90 33.81
CA CYS A 47 26.04 -3.12 32.37
C CYS A 47 24.59 -3.43 31.97
N PHE A 48 23.74 -4.02 32.84
CA PHE A 48 22.40 -4.47 32.45
C PHE A 48 21.44 -3.35 32.08
N ARG A 49 21.70 -2.12 32.53
CA ARG A 49 20.91 -0.95 32.12
C ARG A 49 20.89 -0.75 30.61
N CYS A 50 21.98 -1.12 29.91
CA CYS A 50 22.09 -1.02 28.45
C CYS A 50 22.20 -2.37 27.73
N HIS A 51 22.73 -3.40 28.40
CA HIS A 51 22.98 -4.73 27.86
C HIS A 51 22.33 -5.84 28.69
N GLY A 52 21.12 -5.60 29.19
CA GLY A 52 20.31 -6.55 29.98
C GLY A 52 19.20 -7.23 29.18
N SER A 53 18.24 -7.84 29.88
CA SER A 53 17.08 -8.49 29.24
C SER A 53 16.11 -7.51 28.59
N GLU A 54 15.93 -6.34 29.19
CA GLU A 54 15.01 -5.30 28.74
C GLU A 54 15.60 -4.40 27.64
N LYS A 55 16.90 -4.08 27.73
CA LYS A 55 17.63 -3.23 26.78
C LYS A 55 18.89 -3.94 26.29
N LYS A 56 19.07 -4.01 24.96
CA LYS A 56 20.14 -4.76 24.26
C LYS A 56 20.86 -3.85 23.27
N GLU A 57 21.58 -2.85 23.76
CA GLU A 57 22.38 -1.96 22.91
C GLU A 57 23.42 -2.78 22.14
N ALA A 58 23.59 -2.47 20.85
CA ALA A 58 24.37 -3.25 19.89
C ALA A 58 24.03 -4.76 19.89
N GLY A 59 22.77 -5.12 20.16
CA GLY A 59 22.29 -6.51 20.17
C GLY A 59 22.85 -7.40 21.29
N LEU A 60 23.64 -6.84 22.22
CA LEU A 60 24.30 -7.59 23.29
C LEU A 60 23.41 -7.73 24.52
N ASN A 61 23.29 -8.94 25.05
CA ASN A 61 22.64 -9.22 26.33
C ASN A 61 23.59 -10.03 27.23
N LEU A 62 23.93 -9.43 28.36
CA LEU A 62 24.85 -9.97 29.35
C LEU A 62 24.13 -10.64 30.52
N ALA A 63 22.79 -10.78 30.47
CA ALA A 63 21.95 -11.18 31.60
C ALA A 63 21.71 -12.68 31.74
N THR A 64 22.06 -13.46 30.71
CA THR A 64 21.96 -14.92 30.78
C THR A 64 23.18 -15.53 30.09
N ALA A 65 23.62 -16.68 30.60
CA ALA A 65 24.75 -17.45 30.05
C ALA A 65 24.65 -17.66 28.53
N ARG A 66 23.49 -18.11 28.05
CA ARG A 66 23.23 -18.37 26.62
C ARG A 66 23.36 -17.11 25.76
N GLN A 67 22.86 -15.96 26.24
CA GLN A 67 22.91 -14.70 25.49
C GLN A 67 24.30 -14.04 25.56
N LEU A 68 24.96 -14.15 26.71
CA LEU A 68 26.32 -13.67 26.91
C LEU A 68 27.31 -14.37 25.97
N LEU A 69 27.16 -15.70 25.83
CA LEU A 69 27.97 -16.51 24.92
C LEU A 69 27.63 -16.27 23.44
N ARG A 70 26.38 -15.90 23.12
CA ARG A 70 25.97 -15.51 21.75
C ARG A 70 26.66 -14.21 21.30
N GLY A 71 26.92 -13.29 22.22
CA GLY A 71 27.51 -11.98 21.90
C GLY A 71 26.51 -10.97 21.34
N GLY A 72 27.05 -9.91 20.72
CA GLY A 72 26.27 -8.81 20.13
C GLY A 72 26.63 -8.56 18.66
N GLU A 73 26.21 -7.43 18.12
CA GLU A 73 26.51 -6.98 16.75
C GLU A 73 28.02 -6.85 16.47
N SER A 74 28.82 -6.58 17.52
CA SER A 74 30.29 -6.57 17.45
C SER A 74 30.93 -7.97 17.55
N GLY A 75 30.12 -9.02 17.58
CA GLY A 75 30.55 -10.42 17.66
C GLY A 75 30.54 -10.99 19.08
N VAL A 76 31.22 -12.14 19.22
CA VAL A 76 31.39 -12.87 20.49
C VAL A 76 32.14 -11.99 21.48
N VAL A 77 31.52 -11.70 22.62
CA VAL A 77 32.11 -10.82 23.65
C VAL A 77 33.01 -11.56 24.63
N ILE A 78 32.81 -12.88 24.78
CA ILE A 78 33.59 -13.76 25.66
C ILE A 78 34.12 -14.94 24.85
N ARG A 79 35.45 -15.09 24.82
CA ARG A 79 36.12 -16.29 24.33
C ARG A 79 36.67 -17.04 25.53
N ALA A 80 35.99 -18.12 25.92
CA ALA A 80 36.39 -18.96 27.04
C ALA A 80 37.87 -19.38 26.92
N GLY A 81 38.65 -19.21 27.99
CA GLY A 81 40.08 -19.51 28.04
C GLY A 81 40.99 -18.46 27.37
N GLN A 82 40.42 -17.43 26.73
CA GLN A 82 41.17 -16.44 25.94
C GLN A 82 40.84 -14.99 26.37
N PRO A 83 41.34 -14.52 27.52
CA PRO A 83 41.08 -13.16 28.01
C PRO A 83 41.48 -12.07 27.01
N ALA A 84 42.68 -12.16 26.43
CA ALA A 84 43.20 -11.17 25.48
C ALA A 84 42.38 -11.07 24.18
N ALA A 85 41.65 -12.14 23.82
CA ALA A 85 40.81 -12.18 22.63
C ALA A 85 39.33 -11.89 22.92
N SER A 86 38.97 -11.60 24.18
CA SER A 86 37.60 -11.35 24.61
C SER A 86 37.26 -9.85 24.55
N LEU A 87 36.29 -9.50 23.70
CA LEU A 87 35.91 -8.10 23.47
C LEU A 87 35.35 -7.43 24.72
N LEU A 88 34.63 -8.15 25.59
CA LEU A 88 34.15 -7.60 26.86
C LEU A 88 35.31 -7.09 27.70
N LEU A 89 36.35 -7.92 27.87
CA LEU A 89 37.50 -7.57 28.70
C LEU A 89 38.26 -6.38 28.11
N LYS A 90 38.43 -6.34 26.78
CA LYS A 90 39.03 -5.20 26.09
C LYS A 90 38.27 -3.90 26.39
N LYS A 91 36.96 -3.89 26.15
CA LYS A 91 36.14 -2.68 26.30
C LYS A 91 36.03 -2.17 27.74
N ILE A 92 36.01 -3.05 28.74
CA ILE A 92 36.01 -2.62 30.14
C ILE A 92 37.41 -2.19 30.62
N SER A 93 38.49 -2.77 30.07
CA SER A 93 39.87 -2.39 30.43
C SER A 93 40.29 -1.08 29.79
N ASP A 94 39.82 -0.80 28.58
CA ASP A 94 40.05 0.45 27.85
C ASP A 94 39.18 1.60 28.39
N GLY A 95 38.33 1.35 29.39
CA GLY A 95 37.42 2.34 29.98
C GLY A 95 36.26 2.74 29.06
N GLU A 96 36.11 2.10 27.90
CA GLU A 96 35.03 2.38 26.95
C GLU A 96 33.65 1.92 27.44
N MET A 97 33.63 0.92 28.35
CA MET A 97 32.39 0.38 28.93
C MET A 97 32.46 0.31 30.46
N PRO A 98 31.42 0.79 31.17
CA PRO A 98 30.16 1.32 30.63
C PRO A 98 30.27 2.74 30.05
N ALA A 99 29.73 2.96 28.85
CA ALA A 99 29.77 4.27 28.15
C ALA A 99 28.99 5.39 28.89
N LYS A 100 28.06 5.00 29.77
CA LYS A 100 27.32 5.89 30.67
C LYS A 100 27.33 5.25 32.06
N GLY A 101 28.19 5.73 32.95
CA GLY A 101 28.36 5.21 34.31
C GLY A 101 29.81 5.30 34.77
N GLU A 102 30.09 4.87 36.00
CA GLU A 102 31.48 4.76 36.49
C GLU A 102 32.19 3.55 35.85
N PRO A 103 33.47 3.68 35.48
CA PRO A 103 34.29 2.54 35.05
C PRO A 103 34.36 1.43 36.11
N LEU A 104 34.48 0.18 35.66
CA LEU A 104 34.65 -0.94 36.59
C LEU A 104 35.97 -0.79 37.38
N LYS A 105 35.93 -1.13 38.66
CA LYS A 105 37.13 -1.13 39.52
C LYS A 105 38.11 -2.20 39.05
N ALA A 106 39.41 -1.97 39.24
CA ALA A 106 40.47 -2.92 38.83
C ALA A 106 40.23 -4.35 39.37
N ALA A 107 39.74 -4.49 40.60
CA ALA A 107 39.40 -5.80 41.19
C ALA A 107 38.23 -6.52 40.48
N GLN A 108 37.27 -5.76 39.95
CA GLN A 108 36.14 -6.30 39.18
C GLN A 108 36.59 -6.76 37.80
N ILE A 109 37.41 -5.95 37.12
CA ILE A 109 38.02 -6.30 35.82
C ILE A 109 38.89 -7.55 35.98
N GLU A 110 39.69 -7.64 37.04
CA GLU A 110 40.52 -8.80 37.33
C GLU A 110 39.69 -10.07 37.63
N THR A 111 38.54 -9.92 38.29
CA THR A 111 37.61 -11.03 38.53
C THR A 111 37.01 -11.54 37.22
N ILE A 112 36.61 -10.64 36.31
CA ILE A 112 36.14 -10.98 34.96
C ILE A 112 37.26 -11.63 34.14
N ARG A 113 38.50 -11.11 34.20
CA ARG A 113 39.66 -11.70 33.52
C ARG A 113 39.93 -13.13 33.98
N ARG A 114 39.93 -13.38 35.30
CA ARG A 114 40.14 -14.72 35.88
C ARG A 114 39.02 -15.69 35.49
N TRP A 115 37.77 -15.23 35.46
CA TRP A 115 36.65 -16.03 34.98
C TRP A 115 36.83 -16.45 33.52
N ILE A 116 37.17 -15.50 32.64
CA ILE A 116 37.41 -15.80 31.22
C ILE A 116 38.59 -16.76 31.07
N ALA A 117 39.71 -16.51 31.78
CA ALA A 117 40.90 -17.37 31.76
C ALA A 117 40.58 -18.79 32.24
N GLY A 118 39.72 -18.92 33.26
CA GLY A 118 39.23 -20.18 33.81
C GLY A 118 38.20 -20.91 32.94
N GLY A 119 38.00 -20.47 31.69
CA GLY A 119 37.08 -21.11 30.74
C GLY A 119 35.66 -20.53 30.74
N ALA A 120 35.45 -19.36 31.34
CA ALA A 120 34.15 -18.69 31.43
C ALA A 120 33.04 -19.63 31.94
N LYS A 121 33.29 -20.28 33.09
CA LYS A 121 32.41 -21.31 33.64
C LYS A 121 31.07 -20.74 34.12
N PHE A 122 30.00 -21.50 33.85
CA PHE A 122 28.64 -21.27 34.35
C PHE A 122 28.25 -22.42 35.29
N ARG A 123 27.31 -22.16 36.21
CA ARG A 123 26.81 -23.18 37.15
C ARG A 123 26.14 -24.35 36.43
N ASP A 124 25.45 -24.10 35.32
CA ASP A 124 24.88 -25.14 34.47
C ASP A 124 25.84 -25.48 33.30
N PRO A 125 26.51 -26.66 33.31
CA PRO A 125 27.42 -27.06 32.24
C PRO A 125 26.73 -27.39 30.91
N LYS A 126 25.39 -27.50 30.88
CA LYS A 126 24.61 -27.71 29.63
C LYS A 126 24.37 -26.43 28.84
N VAL A 127 24.81 -25.27 29.33
CA VAL A 127 24.69 -24.01 28.60
C VAL A 127 25.84 -23.86 27.60
N THR A 128 25.76 -24.58 26.48
CA THR A 128 26.62 -24.32 25.32
C THR A 128 26.09 -23.11 24.54
N ALA A 129 26.99 -22.36 23.90
CA ALA A 129 26.59 -21.35 22.93
C ALA A 129 25.70 -22.03 21.86
N PRO A 130 24.60 -21.41 21.41
CA PRO A 130 23.82 -21.96 20.32
C PRO A 130 24.72 -22.13 19.09
N VAL A 131 24.78 -23.34 18.56
CA VAL A 131 25.49 -23.65 17.31
C VAL A 131 24.67 -23.09 16.16
N ASP A 132 25.32 -22.35 15.26
CA ASP A 132 24.67 -21.89 14.04
C ASP A 132 24.17 -23.09 13.23
N THR A 133 22.93 -23.02 12.77
CA THR A 133 22.27 -24.05 11.96
C THR A 133 22.07 -23.56 10.52
N GLN A 134 21.43 -24.37 9.68
CA GLN A 134 21.02 -23.92 8.34
C GLN A 134 20.16 -22.66 8.37
N HIS A 135 19.34 -22.47 9.41
CA HIS A 135 18.49 -21.29 9.58
C HIS A 135 19.25 -20.02 9.97
N ASP A 136 20.50 -20.16 10.44
CA ASP A 136 21.37 -19.05 10.79
C ASP A 136 22.23 -18.60 9.61
N ILE A 137 22.63 -19.54 8.74
CA ILE A 137 23.59 -19.29 7.66
C ILE A 137 22.92 -19.07 6.30
N LEU A 138 21.88 -19.83 5.94
CA LEU A 138 21.22 -19.66 4.64
C LEU A 138 20.65 -18.24 4.42
N PRO A 139 20.08 -17.53 5.42
CA PRO A 139 19.67 -16.14 5.24
C PRO A 139 20.82 -15.21 4.87
N ILE A 140 22.01 -15.43 5.42
CA ILE A 140 23.22 -14.67 5.05
C ILE A 140 23.55 -14.93 3.58
N LEU A 141 23.54 -16.19 3.15
CA LEU A 141 23.84 -16.54 1.76
C LEU A 141 22.77 -16.02 0.78
N GLN A 142 21.51 -15.99 1.18
CA GLN A 142 20.43 -15.36 0.41
C GLN A 142 20.69 -13.86 0.24
N LEU A 143 20.98 -13.16 1.33
CA LEU A 143 21.27 -11.73 1.29
C LEU A 143 22.51 -11.38 0.45
N ARG A 144 23.52 -12.25 0.45
CA ARG A 144 24.86 -11.96 -0.12
C ARG A 144 25.11 -12.59 -1.49
N CYS A 145 24.40 -13.65 -1.87
CA CYS A 145 24.83 -14.49 -2.99
C CYS A 145 23.74 -14.76 -4.04
N THR A 146 22.44 -14.77 -3.69
CA THR A 146 21.39 -15.27 -4.61
C THR A 146 21.05 -14.31 -5.74
N ALA A 147 21.54 -13.07 -5.68
CA ALA A 147 21.45 -12.14 -6.81
C ALA A 147 22.16 -12.67 -8.08
N CYS A 148 23.17 -13.54 -7.93
CA CYS A 148 23.90 -14.20 -9.02
C CYS A 148 23.87 -15.74 -8.98
N HIS A 149 23.70 -16.33 -7.80
CA HIS A 149 23.74 -17.78 -7.56
C HIS A 149 22.46 -18.26 -6.85
N GLY A 150 21.30 -17.88 -7.38
CA GLY A 150 19.97 -18.18 -6.82
C GLY A 150 19.12 -19.05 -7.74
N GLY A 151 17.80 -18.89 -7.65
CA GLY A 151 16.85 -19.69 -8.43
C GLY A 151 16.86 -19.36 -9.93
N ARG A 152 16.76 -18.06 -10.26
CA ARG A 152 16.70 -17.58 -11.65
C ARG A 152 18.06 -17.37 -12.30
N ARG A 153 18.97 -16.68 -11.61
CA ARG A 153 20.35 -16.48 -12.07
C ARG A 153 21.24 -17.51 -11.39
N ARG A 154 21.83 -18.41 -12.17
CA ARG A 154 22.71 -19.49 -11.73
C ARG A 154 24.06 -19.39 -12.43
N GLU A 155 24.82 -18.35 -12.09
CA GLU A 155 26.17 -18.22 -12.65
C GLU A 155 27.02 -19.42 -12.28
N ALA A 156 27.78 -19.91 -13.25
CA ALA A 156 28.52 -21.17 -13.16
C ALA A 156 27.65 -22.39 -12.75
N ASN A 157 26.35 -22.37 -13.05
CA ASN A 157 25.37 -23.40 -12.67
C ASN A 157 25.29 -23.65 -11.15
N LEU A 158 25.52 -22.60 -10.34
CA LEU A 158 25.52 -22.68 -8.88
C LEU A 158 24.21 -22.09 -8.30
N ASP A 159 23.59 -22.82 -7.38
CA ASP A 159 22.40 -22.38 -6.60
C ASP A 159 22.71 -22.52 -5.09
N LEU A 160 22.80 -21.39 -4.40
CA LEU A 160 23.22 -21.31 -2.97
C LEU A 160 22.03 -21.18 -2.01
N ARG A 161 20.80 -21.44 -2.46
CA ARG A 161 19.59 -21.29 -1.63
C ARG A 161 19.41 -22.41 -0.60
N THR A 162 20.07 -23.56 -0.79
CA THR A 162 19.87 -24.77 0.02
C THR A 162 21.20 -25.44 0.36
N VAL A 163 21.21 -26.24 1.44
CA VAL A 163 22.36 -27.07 1.84
C VAL A 163 22.73 -28.06 0.72
N ALA A 164 21.73 -28.68 0.10
CA ALA A 164 21.94 -29.57 -1.05
C ALA A 164 22.62 -28.84 -2.23
N GLY A 165 22.23 -27.60 -2.51
CA GLY A 165 22.86 -26.77 -3.53
C GLY A 165 24.32 -26.42 -3.21
N LEU A 166 24.63 -26.13 -1.94
CA LEU A 166 26.00 -25.88 -1.46
C LEU A 166 26.92 -27.09 -1.67
N LEU A 167 26.42 -28.28 -1.33
CA LEU A 167 27.15 -29.54 -1.46
C LEU A 167 27.33 -29.97 -2.91
N LYS A 168 26.26 -29.83 -3.73
CA LYS A 168 26.32 -30.11 -5.17
C LYS A 168 27.30 -29.20 -5.90
N GLY A 169 27.31 -27.91 -5.54
CA GLY A 169 28.16 -26.90 -6.14
C GLY A 169 27.80 -26.59 -7.60
N GLY A 170 28.77 -26.05 -8.33
CA GLY A 170 28.61 -25.59 -9.72
C GLY A 170 29.63 -26.22 -10.66
N LYS A 171 29.91 -25.55 -11.78
CA LYS A 171 30.89 -26.01 -12.79
C LYS A 171 32.31 -26.27 -12.24
N SER A 172 32.66 -25.68 -11.10
CA SER A 172 33.96 -25.83 -10.45
C SER A 172 33.98 -26.88 -9.34
N GLY A 173 32.92 -27.66 -9.18
CA GLY A 173 32.76 -28.63 -8.09
C GLY A 173 31.98 -28.07 -6.89
N PRO A 174 31.99 -28.79 -5.75
CA PRO A 174 31.26 -28.42 -4.53
C PRO A 174 31.58 -27.00 -4.05
N ALA A 175 30.56 -26.21 -3.74
CA ALA A 175 30.79 -24.88 -3.17
C ALA A 175 31.31 -24.98 -1.73
N VAL A 176 30.85 -26.00 -1.00
CA VAL A 176 31.24 -26.30 0.38
C VAL A 176 31.65 -27.76 0.51
N VAL A 177 32.72 -27.99 1.27
CA VAL A 177 33.17 -29.33 1.69
C VAL A 177 32.90 -29.45 3.19
N SER A 178 31.99 -30.37 3.56
CA SER A 178 31.57 -30.58 4.95
C SER A 178 32.78 -30.86 5.86
N GLY A 179 32.81 -30.24 7.04
CA GLY A 179 33.91 -30.32 8.01
C GLY A 179 35.15 -29.50 7.64
N LYS A 180 35.28 -29.04 6.38
CA LYS A 180 36.53 -28.49 5.83
C LYS A 180 36.35 -27.07 5.25
N PRO A 181 36.25 -26.03 6.09
CA PRO A 181 36.11 -24.65 5.61
C PRO A 181 37.30 -24.20 4.75
N GLY A 182 38.52 -24.66 5.05
CA GLY A 182 39.72 -24.33 4.27
C GLY A 182 39.77 -24.97 2.88
N GLU A 183 39.05 -26.07 2.64
CA GLU A 183 38.95 -26.72 1.32
C GLU A 183 37.77 -26.18 0.50
N SER A 184 36.77 -25.60 1.17
CA SER A 184 35.52 -25.10 0.56
C SER A 184 35.75 -23.94 -0.42
N LEU A 185 35.30 -24.10 -1.67
CA LEU A 185 35.48 -23.10 -2.73
C LEU A 185 34.79 -21.77 -2.41
N LEU A 186 33.60 -21.80 -1.84
CA LEU A 186 32.86 -20.60 -1.43
C LEU A 186 33.72 -19.74 -0.50
N VAL A 187 34.34 -20.35 0.51
CA VAL A 187 35.20 -19.68 1.49
C VAL A 187 36.44 -19.08 0.83
N LYS A 188 37.10 -19.85 -0.04
CA LYS A 188 38.30 -19.40 -0.77
C LYS A 188 38.00 -18.18 -1.64
N ARG A 189 36.90 -18.21 -2.40
CA ARG A 189 36.48 -17.14 -3.33
C ARG A 189 36.09 -15.85 -2.59
N ILE A 190 35.42 -15.97 -1.44
CA ILE A 190 35.07 -14.81 -0.60
C ILE A 190 36.33 -14.18 -0.02
N LYS A 191 37.25 -14.98 0.55
CA LYS A 191 38.52 -14.48 1.11
C LYS A 191 39.44 -13.84 0.06
N ALA A 192 39.44 -14.37 -1.16
CA ALA A 192 40.16 -13.79 -2.28
C ALA A 192 39.53 -12.48 -2.81
N GLY A 193 38.35 -12.08 -2.31
CA GLY A 193 37.64 -10.89 -2.80
C GLY A 193 37.05 -11.05 -4.20
N GLU A 194 36.98 -12.28 -4.70
CA GLU A 194 36.41 -12.62 -6.01
C GLU A 194 34.88 -12.66 -5.95
N MET A 195 34.31 -12.96 -4.77
CA MET A 195 32.87 -13.06 -4.55
C MET A 195 32.42 -12.26 -3.32
N PRO A 196 31.42 -11.37 -3.45
CA PRO A 196 30.90 -10.83 -4.71
C PRO A 196 31.95 -9.95 -5.43
N PRO A 197 32.03 -9.96 -6.78
CA PRO A 197 33.01 -9.15 -7.50
C PRO A 197 32.84 -7.66 -7.21
N ARG A 198 33.90 -6.98 -6.75
CA ARG A 198 33.83 -5.56 -6.31
C ARG A 198 33.23 -4.62 -7.36
N ARG A 199 33.49 -4.88 -8.65
CA ARG A 199 32.96 -4.09 -9.78
C ARG A 199 31.45 -4.24 -10.01
N GLN A 200 30.82 -5.27 -9.43
CA GLN A 200 29.39 -5.58 -9.63
C GLN A 200 28.50 -5.29 -8.43
N LEU A 201 29.04 -4.90 -7.26
CA LEU A 201 28.27 -4.72 -6.03
C LEU A 201 27.02 -3.86 -6.20
N VAL A 202 27.18 -2.71 -6.87
CA VAL A 202 26.08 -1.79 -7.17
C VAL A 202 25.15 -2.38 -8.23
N SER A 203 25.67 -2.97 -9.31
CA SER A 203 24.84 -3.44 -10.42
C SER A 203 23.89 -4.57 -10.05
N VAL A 204 24.24 -5.36 -9.03
CA VAL A 204 23.39 -6.43 -8.47
C VAL A 204 22.81 -6.09 -7.10
N SER A 205 23.05 -4.88 -6.57
CA SER A 205 22.54 -4.38 -5.29
C SER A 205 22.85 -5.30 -4.11
N VAL A 206 24.11 -5.74 -3.99
CA VAL A 206 24.60 -6.65 -2.94
C VAL A 206 25.78 -6.00 -2.21
N LYS A 207 25.84 -6.20 -0.88
CA LYS A 207 26.98 -5.81 -0.05
C LYS A 207 27.89 -7.03 0.21
N PRO A 208 29.22 -6.84 0.37
CA PRO A 208 30.13 -7.91 0.77
C PRO A 208 29.73 -8.55 2.10
N MET A 209 30.12 -9.81 2.28
CA MET A 209 29.94 -10.53 3.54
C MET A 209 30.77 -9.88 4.64
N ALA A 210 30.17 -9.61 5.80
CA ALA A 210 30.86 -9.05 6.94
C ALA A 210 31.81 -10.08 7.58
N PRO A 211 32.90 -9.66 8.25
CA PRO A 211 33.83 -10.59 8.90
C PRO A 211 33.17 -11.54 9.90
N VAL A 212 32.13 -11.08 10.61
CA VAL A 212 31.36 -11.91 11.55
C VAL A 212 30.51 -12.95 10.82
N GLU A 213 29.88 -12.59 9.71
CA GLU A 213 29.11 -13.52 8.86
C GLU A 213 30.03 -14.61 8.31
N MET A 214 31.25 -14.23 7.91
CA MET A 214 32.28 -15.15 7.42
C MET A 214 32.73 -16.15 8.50
N GLN A 215 32.96 -15.67 9.74
CA GLN A 215 33.33 -16.54 10.86
C GLN A 215 32.23 -17.56 11.17
N ARG A 216 30.97 -17.14 11.14
CA ARG A 216 29.80 -18.00 11.34
C ARG A 216 29.69 -19.06 10.24
N LEU A 217 29.85 -18.68 8.98
CA LEU A 217 29.88 -19.63 7.85
C LEU A 217 30.98 -20.68 8.03
N GLU A 218 32.21 -20.29 8.36
CA GLU A 218 33.31 -21.24 8.58
C GLU A 218 33.09 -22.15 9.78
N ALA A 219 32.51 -21.62 10.87
CA ALA A 219 32.13 -22.41 12.04
C ALA A 219 31.09 -23.46 11.68
N TRP A 220 30.04 -23.07 10.97
CA TRP A 220 28.99 -23.99 10.52
C TRP A 220 29.50 -25.08 9.57
N ILE A 221 30.39 -24.73 8.64
CA ILE A 221 31.04 -25.72 7.75
C ILE A 221 31.88 -26.70 8.57
N ARG A 222 32.65 -26.21 9.56
CA ARG A 222 33.47 -27.07 10.43
C ARG A 222 32.62 -28.03 11.26
N LEU A 223 31.41 -27.60 11.64
CA LEU A 223 30.42 -28.42 12.34
C LEU A 223 29.54 -29.20 11.35
N GLU A 224 30.13 -29.62 10.23
CA GLU A 224 29.53 -30.49 9.23
C GLU A 224 28.15 -30.06 8.74
N LEU A 225 27.92 -28.75 8.62
CA LEU A 225 26.67 -28.15 8.15
C LEU A 225 25.48 -28.54 9.03
N THR A 226 25.68 -28.51 10.35
CA THR A 226 24.67 -28.81 11.38
C THR A 226 23.28 -28.28 10.98
N THR A 227 22.29 -29.17 10.99
CA THR A 227 20.90 -28.85 10.66
C THR A 227 20.04 -28.85 11.92
N SER A 228 18.98 -28.05 11.89
CA SER A 228 17.92 -28.04 12.89
C SER A 228 16.67 -28.71 12.33
N ASP A 229 15.99 -29.51 13.14
CA ASP A 229 14.67 -30.09 12.83
C ASP A 229 13.52 -29.08 13.03
N ALA A 230 13.84 -27.83 13.39
CA ALA A 230 12.86 -26.77 13.58
C ALA A 230 12.09 -26.50 12.28
N SER A 231 10.84 -26.98 12.25
CA SER A 231 9.92 -26.72 11.14
C SER A 231 9.46 -25.27 11.15
N PRO A 232 9.15 -24.68 9.97
CA PRO A 232 8.57 -23.35 9.91
C PRO A 232 7.32 -23.24 10.77
N ASN A 233 7.19 -22.14 11.50
CA ASN A 233 5.96 -21.83 12.22
C ASN A 233 4.84 -21.57 11.19
N VAL A 234 3.86 -22.45 11.09
CA VAL A 234 2.72 -22.36 10.16
C VAL A 234 1.44 -21.98 10.89
N ALA A 235 0.47 -21.39 10.19
CA ALA A 235 -0.87 -21.22 10.73
C ALA A 235 -1.50 -22.59 11.01
N THR A 236 -2.17 -22.73 12.16
CA THR A 236 -2.84 -23.97 12.56
C THR A 236 -4.22 -23.65 13.12
N THR A 237 -5.04 -24.67 13.35
CA THR A 237 -6.31 -24.56 14.06
C THR A 237 -6.14 -24.52 15.59
N GLN A 238 -4.92 -24.72 16.11
CA GLN A 238 -4.70 -24.69 17.56
C GLN A 238 -4.79 -23.25 18.10
N PRO A 239 -5.30 -23.05 19.32
CA PRO A 239 -5.31 -21.75 19.97
C PRO A 239 -3.92 -21.12 20.00
N ASP A 240 -3.86 -19.85 19.60
CA ASP A 240 -2.63 -19.09 19.57
C ASP A 240 -2.35 -18.52 20.98
N SER A 241 -1.22 -18.88 21.60
CA SER A 241 -0.90 -18.48 22.97
C SER A 241 -0.70 -16.97 23.18
N LEU A 242 -0.60 -16.19 22.11
CA LEU A 242 -0.48 -14.73 22.13
C LEU A 242 -1.80 -14.03 21.76
N VAL A 243 -2.88 -14.79 21.60
CA VAL A 243 -4.23 -14.28 21.32
C VAL A 243 -5.21 -14.98 22.24
N SER A 244 -5.68 -14.26 23.27
CA SER A 244 -6.66 -14.75 24.24
C SER A 244 -8.07 -14.86 23.64
N GLU A 245 -8.96 -15.62 24.29
CA GLU A 245 -10.38 -15.70 23.89
C GLU A 245 -11.08 -14.35 24.06
N ALA A 246 -10.82 -13.63 25.15
CA ALA A 246 -11.38 -12.30 25.39
C ALA A 246 -10.99 -11.28 24.29
N GLU A 247 -9.77 -11.38 23.74
CA GLU A 247 -9.36 -10.56 22.60
C GLU A 247 -10.10 -10.94 21.31
N ARG A 248 -10.46 -12.22 21.14
CA ARG A 248 -11.27 -12.67 19.99
C ARG A 248 -12.71 -12.18 20.11
N ASP A 249 -13.25 -12.05 21.32
CA ASP A 249 -14.60 -11.56 21.61
C ASP A 249 -14.83 -10.09 21.21
N PHE A 250 -13.79 -9.38 20.79
CA PHE A 250 -13.94 -8.05 20.22
C PHE A 250 -14.85 -8.08 18.98
N TRP A 251 -15.84 -7.17 18.93
CA TRP A 251 -16.95 -7.21 17.97
C TRP A 251 -16.52 -7.38 16.50
N ALA A 252 -15.41 -6.75 16.10
CA ALA A 252 -14.93 -6.78 14.71
C ALA A 252 -14.22 -8.08 14.32
N PHE A 253 -13.79 -8.88 15.30
CA PHE A 253 -13.09 -10.16 15.07
C PHE A 253 -14.04 -11.36 15.14
N GLN A 254 -15.27 -11.14 15.59
CA GLN A 254 -16.31 -12.15 15.61
C GLN A 254 -16.88 -12.36 14.19
N PRO A 255 -17.13 -13.62 13.78
CA PRO A 255 -17.85 -13.91 12.54
C PRO A 255 -19.20 -13.20 12.48
N LEU A 256 -19.76 -13.08 11.27
CA LEU A 256 -21.08 -12.47 11.09
C LEU A 256 -22.18 -13.39 11.63
N GLU A 257 -23.01 -12.85 12.53
CA GLU A 257 -24.21 -13.52 13.02
C GLU A 257 -25.48 -12.98 12.32
N PRO A 258 -26.55 -13.79 12.19
CA PRO A 258 -27.82 -13.31 11.65
C PRO A 258 -28.44 -12.19 12.52
N VAL A 259 -28.62 -11.01 11.94
CA VAL A 259 -29.26 -9.87 12.61
C VAL A 259 -30.73 -9.75 12.17
N ALA A 260 -31.65 -9.71 13.13
CA ALA A 260 -33.07 -9.50 12.88
C ALA A 260 -33.37 -8.01 12.58
N ILE A 261 -34.32 -7.76 11.66
CA ILE A 261 -34.77 -6.41 11.35
C ILE A 261 -35.62 -5.88 12.52
N PRO A 262 -35.30 -4.71 13.09
CA PRO A 262 -36.04 -4.21 14.24
C PRO A 262 -37.46 -3.76 13.90
N SER A 263 -38.39 -3.93 14.84
CA SER A 263 -39.72 -3.31 14.78
C SER A 263 -39.65 -1.86 15.29
N VAL A 264 -40.29 -0.93 14.59
CA VAL A 264 -40.30 0.51 14.88
C VAL A 264 -41.72 1.07 14.90
N LYS A 265 -41.94 2.24 15.51
CA LYS A 265 -43.27 2.87 15.55
C LYS A 265 -43.62 3.54 14.22
N ALA A 266 -42.65 4.20 13.58
CA ALA A 266 -42.84 4.89 12.31
C ALA A 266 -42.79 3.94 11.09
N ILE A 267 -43.69 2.95 11.03
CA ILE A 267 -43.73 1.91 9.99
C ILE A 267 -43.98 2.53 8.59
N ASP A 268 -44.77 3.59 8.53
CA ASP A 268 -45.07 4.36 7.30
C ASP A 268 -43.84 5.04 6.69
N ARG A 269 -42.76 5.15 7.46
CA ARG A 269 -41.47 5.75 7.05
C ARG A 269 -40.42 4.71 6.66
N VAL A 270 -40.76 3.42 6.69
CA VAL A 270 -39.85 2.32 6.34
C VAL A 270 -40.07 1.94 4.88
N TRP A 271 -39.10 2.24 4.03
CA TRP A 271 -39.09 1.76 2.64
C TRP A 271 -38.35 0.44 2.51
N ASN A 272 -37.20 0.33 3.17
CA ASN A 272 -36.42 -0.90 3.23
C ASN A 272 -35.79 -1.10 4.62
N PRO A 273 -35.17 -2.25 4.91
CA PRO A 273 -34.70 -2.56 6.27
C PRO A 273 -33.69 -1.58 6.85
N ILE A 274 -32.92 -0.84 6.05
CA ILE A 274 -31.99 0.20 6.54
C ILE A 274 -32.75 1.20 7.42
N ASP A 275 -33.94 1.61 6.97
CA ASP A 275 -34.76 2.61 7.65
C ASP A 275 -35.17 2.14 9.05
N SER A 276 -35.44 0.84 9.22
CA SER A 276 -35.82 0.28 10.53
C SER A 276 -34.69 0.39 11.56
N PHE A 277 -33.44 0.15 11.15
CA PHE A 277 -32.28 0.29 12.05
C PHE A 277 -32.03 1.75 12.45
N ILE A 278 -32.17 2.68 11.50
CA ILE A 278 -31.97 4.12 11.75
C ILE A 278 -33.10 4.68 12.61
N ILE A 279 -34.37 4.37 12.26
CA ILE A 279 -35.55 4.82 13.02
C ILE A 279 -35.49 4.31 14.46
N LYS A 280 -35.11 3.05 14.71
CA LYS A 280 -34.94 2.51 16.07
C LYS A 280 -34.02 3.40 16.92
N LYS A 281 -32.88 3.83 16.37
CA LYS A 281 -31.92 4.70 17.07
C LYS A 281 -32.44 6.12 17.25
N LEU A 282 -33.14 6.67 16.26
CA LEU A 282 -33.75 7.99 16.34
C LEU A 282 -34.89 8.02 17.39
N GLU A 283 -35.79 7.03 17.39
CA GLU A 283 -36.88 6.92 18.36
C GLU A 283 -36.36 6.82 19.79
N ALA A 284 -35.27 6.07 20.01
CA ALA A 284 -34.61 5.98 21.32
C ALA A 284 -34.04 7.33 21.82
N ARG A 285 -33.88 8.31 20.92
CA ARG A 285 -33.43 9.68 21.23
C ARG A 285 -34.55 10.73 21.08
N GLY A 286 -35.80 10.31 20.88
CA GLY A 286 -36.93 11.22 20.67
C GLY A 286 -36.84 12.01 19.36
N LEU A 287 -36.16 11.47 18.35
CA LEU A 287 -36.00 12.05 17.02
C LEU A 287 -36.79 11.25 15.97
N SER A 288 -36.99 11.88 14.82
CA SER A 288 -37.54 11.26 13.62
C SER A 288 -36.67 11.59 12.41
N LEU A 289 -36.86 10.85 11.32
CA LEU A 289 -36.29 11.21 10.02
C LEU A 289 -36.77 12.61 9.60
N SER A 290 -35.93 13.32 8.85
CA SER A 290 -36.32 14.52 8.09
C SER A 290 -37.39 14.22 7.05
N PRO A 291 -38.17 15.22 6.62
CA PRO A 291 -38.95 15.11 5.39
C PRO A 291 -38.06 14.67 4.22
N GLU A 292 -38.68 14.06 3.23
CA GLU A 292 -38.00 13.72 1.99
C GLU A 292 -37.49 14.99 1.29
N GLY A 293 -36.32 14.91 0.65
CA GLY A 293 -35.84 15.95 -0.24
C GLY A 293 -36.78 16.12 -1.44
N ASP A 294 -36.84 17.31 -2.02
CA ASP A 294 -37.60 17.50 -3.25
C ASP A 294 -36.96 16.72 -4.41
N ARG A 295 -37.76 16.51 -5.47
CA ARG A 295 -37.38 15.67 -6.61
C ARG A 295 -36.10 16.17 -7.30
N GLN A 296 -35.86 17.48 -7.36
CA GLN A 296 -34.67 18.04 -8.02
C GLN A 296 -33.42 17.76 -7.20
N THR A 297 -33.46 18.00 -5.88
CA THR A 297 -32.37 17.64 -4.97
C THR A 297 -32.08 16.14 -5.04
N LEU A 298 -33.10 15.28 -5.02
CA LEU A 298 -32.89 13.83 -5.10
C LEU A 298 -32.26 13.38 -6.42
N LEU A 299 -32.70 13.94 -7.55
CA LEU A 299 -32.11 13.68 -8.87
C LEU A 299 -30.64 14.10 -8.91
N ARG A 300 -30.34 15.34 -8.50
CA ARG A 300 -28.96 15.88 -8.49
C ARG A 300 -28.06 15.02 -7.61
N ARG A 301 -28.50 14.72 -6.38
CA ARG A 301 -27.77 13.91 -5.41
C ARG A 301 -27.43 12.53 -5.93
N VAL A 302 -28.43 11.78 -6.39
CA VAL A 302 -28.22 10.40 -6.85
C VAL A 302 -27.41 10.34 -8.15
N THR A 303 -27.52 11.35 -9.01
CA THR A 303 -26.72 11.43 -10.24
C THR A 303 -25.24 11.67 -9.91
N PHE A 304 -24.93 12.60 -9.00
CA PHE A 304 -23.55 12.80 -8.53
C PHE A 304 -23.00 11.59 -7.80
N ASP A 305 -23.79 10.95 -6.95
CA ASP A 305 -23.32 9.77 -6.20
C ASP A 305 -23.01 8.60 -7.09
N LEU A 306 -23.87 8.33 -8.08
CA LEU A 306 -23.71 7.16 -8.94
C LEU A 306 -22.79 7.42 -10.14
N THR A 307 -22.65 8.66 -10.63
CA THR A 307 -21.88 8.95 -11.87
C THR A 307 -20.77 9.99 -11.71
N GLY A 308 -20.80 10.79 -10.63
CA GLY A 308 -19.87 11.89 -10.41
C GLY A 308 -20.05 13.08 -11.36
N LEU A 309 -21.20 13.16 -12.03
CA LEU A 309 -21.53 14.22 -12.99
C LEU A 309 -22.87 14.86 -12.61
N PRO A 310 -23.10 16.13 -12.99
CA PRO A 310 -24.42 16.73 -12.88
C PRO A 310 -25.39 16.08 -13.89
N PRO A 311 -26.70 15.99 -13.57
CA PRO A 311 -27.72 15.58 -14.54
C PRO A 311 -27.80 16.60 -15.69
N THR A 312 -28.10 16.14 -16.91
CA THR A 312 -28.30 17.07 -18.04
C THR A 312 -29.67 17.75 -17.95
N PRO A 313 -29.87 18.93 -18.58
CA PRO A 313 -31.18 19.58 -18.64
C PRO A 313 -32.30 18.65 -19.14
N GLU A 314 -32.01 17.81 -20.13
CA GLU A 314 -32.97 16.86 -20.70
C GLU A 314 -33.33 15.76 -19.69
N GLU A 315 -32.35 15.26 -18.93
CA GLU A 315 -32.61 14.27 -17.87
C GLU A 315 -33.45 14.85 -16.73
N ILE A 316 -33.25 16.12 -16.40
CA ILE A 316 -34.04 16.83 -15.39
C ILE A 316 -35.49 16.96 -15.86
N GLU A 317 -35.72 17.45 -17.07
CA GLU A 317 -37.07 17.59 -17.63
C GLU A 317 -37.80 16.25 -17.68
N GLN A 318 -37.14 15.20 -18.17
CA GLN A 318 -37.70 13.85 -18.24
C GLN A 318 -38.08 13.31 -16.87
N PHE A 319 -37.21 13.44 -15.86
CA PHE A 319 -37.48 12.93 -14.52
C PHE A 319 -38.57 13.73 -13.81
N LEU A 320 -38.63 15.05 -13.99
CA LEU A 320 -39.67 15.86 -13.36
C LEU A 320 -41.06 15.64 -13.98
N ALA A 321 -41.12 15.27 -15.25
CA ALA A 321 -42.36 14.90 -15.94
C ALA A 321 -42.84 13.47 -15.62
N ASP A 322 -41.97 12.59 -15.11
CA ASP A 322 -42.35 11.21 -14.75
C ASP A 322 -43.06 11.15 -13.38
N HIS A 323 -44.38 11.11 -13.42
CA HIS A 323 -45.23 10.98 -12.24
C HIS A 323 -45.62 9.53 -11.90
N GLU A 324 -45.13 8.54 -12.65
CA GLU A 324 -45.49 7.14 -12.44
C GLU A 324 -44.87 6.59 -11.14
N PRO A 325 -45.57 5.68 -10.43
CA PRO A 325 -45.01 4.99 -9.27
C PRO A 325 -43.66 4.34 -9.60
N GLY A 326 -42.67 4.49 -8.72
CA GLY A 326 -41.33 3.93 -8.92
C GLY A 326 -40.40 4.74 -9.84
N ALA A 327 -40.74 5.98 -10.19
CA ALA A 327 -39.90 6.84 -11.04
C ALA A 327 -38.46 7.01 -10.51
N TYR A 328 -38.31 7.13 -9.19
CA TYR A 328 -37.00 7.26 -8.56
C TYR A 328 -36.15 5.98 -8.69
N GLU A 329 -36.76 4.81 -8.47
CA GLU A 329 -36.09 3.52 -8.60
C GLU A 329 -35.65 3.26 -10.05
N ARG A 330 -36.49 3.59 -11.04
CA ARG A 330 -36.12 3.49 -12.46
C ARG A 330 -34.97 4.43 -12.81
N LEU A 331 -34.94 5.64 -12.24
CA LEU A 331 -33.81 6.56 -12.37
C LEU A 331 -32.53 5.94 -11.80
N VAL A 332 -32.58 5.36 -10.60
CA VAL A 332 -31.45 4.66 -9.97
C VAL A 332 -30.95 3.53 -10.86
N ASP A 333 -31.86 2.69 -11.37
CA ASP A 333 -31.53 1.56 -12.24
C ASP A 333 -30.85 2.03 -13.54
N ARG A 334 -31.33 3.12 -14.15
CA ARG A 334 -30.71 3.75 -15.33
C ARG A 334 -29.28 4.25 -15.02
N LEU A 335 -29.08 4.89 -13.88
CA LEU A 335 -27.77 5.41 -13.47
C LEU A 335 -26.77 4.29 -13.15
N LEU A 336 -27.22 3.19 -12.55
CA LEU A 336 -26.40 2.02 -12.26
C LEU A 336 -25.93 1.28 -13.53
N VAL A 337 -26.68 1.35 -14.62
CA VAL A 337 -26.29 0.78 -15.93
C VAL A 337 -25.35 1.70 -16.71
N SER A 338 -25.30 3.00 -16.37
CA SER A 338 -24.46 3.97 -17.06
C SER A 338 -22.97 3.60 -17.00
N PRO A 339 -22.21 3.72 -18.11
CA PRO A 339 -20.76 3.48 -18.09
C PRO A 339 -19.99 4.47 -17.20
N ARG A 340 -20.64 5.59 -16.82
CA ARG A 340 -20.11 6.58 -15.89
C ARG A 340 -20.06 6.07 -14.44
N TYR A 341 -20.85 5.04 -14.13
CA TYR A 341 -20.87 4.39 -12.83
C TYR A 341 -19.50 3.81 -12.46
N GLY A 342 -18.90 3.02 -13.35
CA GLY A 342 -17.60 2.40 -13.13
C GLY A 342 -16.46 3.41 -13.03
N GLU A 343 -16.56 4.56 -13.70
CA GLU A 343 -15.61 5.66 -13.56
C GLU A 343 -15.72 6.35 -12.20
N ARG A 344 -16.96 6.50 -11.68
CA ARG A 344 -17.22 7.10 -10.36
C ARG A 344 -16.78 6.19 -9.23
N TRP A 345 -17.20 4.93 -9.25
CA TRP A 345 -16.98 3.98 -8.15
C TRP A 345 -15.65 3.25 -8.24
N GLY A 346 -15.13 3.03 -9.45
CA GLY A 346 -13.79 2.50 -9.65
C GLY A 346 -12.71 3.39 -9.04
N ARG A 347 -12.89 4.73 -9.07
CA ARG A 347 -11.92 5.65 -8.44
C ARG A 347 -11.79 5.44 -6.94
N HIS A 348 -12.87 5.12 -6.24
CA HIS A 348 -12.84 4.89 -4.79
C HIS A 348 -12.05 3.65 -4.45
N TRP A 349 -12.16 2.60 -5.28
CA TRP A 349 -11.28 1.45 -5.17
C TRP A 349 -9.83 1.80 -5.48
N LEU A 350 -9.59 2.64 -6.50
CA LEU A 350 -8.25 3.06 -6.88
C LEU A 350 -7.56 3.88 -5.78
N ASP A 351 -8.31 4.70 -5.03
CA ASP A 351 -7.81 5.38 -3.82
C ASP A 351 -7.36 4.37 -2.77
N ALA A 352 -8.23 3.40 -2.46
CA ALA A 352 -7.95 2.36 -1.46
C ALA A 352 -6.77 1.46 -1.87
N ALA A 353 -6.64 1.18 -3.17
CA ALA A 353 -5.53 0.44 -3.75
C ALA A 353 -4.24 1.26 -3.81
N GLY A 354 -4.26 2.58 -3.57
CA GLY A 354 -3.07 3.43 -3.69
C GLY A 354 -2.60 3.62 -5.13
N TYR A 355 -3.53 3.61 -6.08
CA TYR A 355 -3.23 3.76 -7.50
C TYR A 355 -2.55 5.10 -7.79
N ALA A 356 -1.52 5.05 -8.63
CA ALA A 356 -0.96 6.22 -9.29
C ALA A 356 -0.35 5.79 -10.63
N ASP A 357 -0.32 6.70 -11.59
CA ASP A 357 0.30 6.49 -12.90
C ASP A 357 1.84 6.52 -12.84
N SER A 358 2.42 6.74 -11.66
CA SER A 358 3.86 6.85 -11.45
C SER A 358 4.36 6.12 -10.19
N GLU A 359 5.67 5.85 -10.15
CA GLU A 359 6.28 5.13 -9.02
C GLU A 359 6.35 5.95 -7.74
N GLY A 360 6.56 7.27 -7.80
CA GLY A 360 6.74 8.20 -6.67
C GLY A 360 7.76 7.75 -5.63
N ALA A 361 8.92 8.39 -5.62
CA ALA A 361 9.92 8.23 -4.56
C ALA A 361 10.80 9.49 -4.47
N GLN A 362 11.59 9.61 -3.41
CA GLN A 362 12.39 10.80 -3.07
C GLN A 362 13.28 11.36 -4.19
N ASN A 363 13.69 10.55 -5.18
CA ASN A 363 14.69 10.94 -6.17
C ASN A 363 14.17 10.99 -7.63
N GLU A 364 13.05 10.33 -7.95
CA GLU A 364 12.47 10.33 -9.29
C GLU A 364 11.03 9.79 -9.27
N ASP A 365 10.14 10.41 -10.04
CA ASP A 365 8.73 10.00 -10.16
C ASP A 365 8.42 9.44 -11.55
N ARG A 366 8.89 8.23 -11.84
CA ARG A 366 8.79 7.63 -13.18
C ARG A 366 7.38 7.17 -13.51
N VAL A 367 6.91 7.48 -14.72
CA VAL A 367 5.61 7.02 -15.22
C VAL A 367 5.61 5.50 -15.44
N ARG A 368 4.53 4.86 -14.97
CA ARG A 368 4.26 3.43 -15.13
C ARG A 368 3.49 3.21 -16.43
N ARG A 369 4.21 3.03 -17.54
CA ARG A 369 3.65 2.95 -18.90
C ARG A 369 2.39 2.07 -19.06
N HIS A 370 2.28 0.97 -18.32
CA HIS A 370 1.21 -0.02 -18.49
C HIS A 370 0.19 -0.07 -17.33
N ILE A 371 0.30 0.77 -16.30
CA ILE A 371 -0.58 0.67 -15.11
C ILE A 371 -2.02 1.09 -15.39
N TYR A 372 -2.27 1.94 -16.40
CA TYR A 372 -3.62 2.36 -16.80
C TYR A 372 -4.53 1.16 -17.12
N ARG A 373 -3.97 0.01 -17.53
CA ARG A 373 -4.74 -1.22 -17.79
C ARG A 373 -5.44 -1.72 -16.53
N TYR A 374 -4.80 -1.60 -15.37
CA TYR A 374 -5.41 -1.93 -14.08
C TYR A 374 -6.55 -0.97 -13.73
N ARG A 375 -6.37 0.34 -13.95
CA ARG A 375 -7.46 1.33 -13.81
C ARG A 375 -8.65 0.99 -14.70
N ASP A 376 -8.39 0.67 -15.96
CA ASP A 376 -9.43 0.33 -16.93
C ASP A 376 -10.13 -0.98 -16.57
N TYR A 377 -9.39 -1.98 -16.07
CA TYR A 377 -9.95 -3.21 -15.52
C TYR A 377 -10.90 -2.93 -14.34
N VAL A 378 -10.48 -2.10 -13.37
CA VAL A 378 -11.33 -1.71 -12.24
C VAL A 378 -12.62 -1.05 -12.73
N ILE A 379 -12.53 -0.09 -13.66
CA ILE A 379 -13.71 0.57 -14.23
C ILE A 379 -14.65 -0.45 -14.89
N ARG A 380 -14.12 -1.38 -15.70
CA ARG A 380 -14.91 -2.44 -16.33
C ARG A 380 -15.56 -3.37 -15.31
N ALA A 381 -14.82 -3.79 -14.28
CA ALA A 381 -15.32 -4.69 -13.23
C ALA A 381 -16.52 -4.08 -12.48
N PHE A 382 -16.44 -2.80 -12.12
CA PHE A 382 -17.56 -2.09 -11.50
C PHE A 382 -18.74 -1.90 -12.47
N ASN A 383 -18.47 -1.53 -13.73
CA ASN A 383 -19.53 -1.42 -14.74
C ASN A 383 -20.26 -2.75 -15.00
N ALA A 384 -19.54 -3.87 -14.97
CA ALA A 384 -20.10 -5.20 -15.12
C ALA A 384 -20.76 -5.75 -13.84
N ASP A 385 -20.69 -5.01 -12.72
CA ASP A 385 -21.08 -5.49 -11.38
C ASP A 385 -20.44 -6.84 -11.04
N LYS A 386 -19.14 -6.96 -11.31
CA LYS A 386 -18.37 -8.16 -10.98
C LYS A 386 -18.54 -8.44 -9.47
N PRO A 387 -18.96 -9.66 -9.08
CA PRO A 387 -19.06 -10.03 -7.67
C PRO A 387 -17.77 -9.68 -6.93
N TYR A 388 -17.88 -8.99 -5.79
CA TYR A 388 -16.71 -8.46 -5.08
C TYR A 388 -15.76 -9.56 -4.60
N ASP A 389 -16.27 -10.74 -4.28
CA ASP A 389 -15.47 -11.93 -3.97
C ASP A 389 -14.60 -12.36 -5.16
N ARG A 390 -15.18 -12.46 -6.36
CA ARG A 390 -14.43 -12.75 -7.58
C ARG A 390 -13.44 -11.63 -7.90
N PHE A 391 -13.86 -10.38 -7.75
CA PHE A 391 -12.98 -9.23 -7.92
C PHE A 391 -11.75 -9.31 -7.00
N LEU A 392 -11.93 -9.62 -5.70
CA LEU A 392 -10.82 -9.83 -4.76
C LEU A 392 -9.94 -11.04 -5.13
N HIS A 393 -10.53 -12.14 -5.59
CA HIS A 393 -9.78 -13.29 -6.08
C HIS A 393 -8.80 -12.91 -7.20
N GLU A 394 -9.26 -12.12 -8.17
CA GLU A 394 -8.42 -11.66 -9.27
C GLU A 394 -7.34 -10.67 -8.78
N GLN A 395 -7.68 -9.77 -7.85
CA GLN A 395 -6.74 -8.78 -7.30
C GLN A 395 -5.57 -9.41 -6.56
N ILE A 396 -5.82 -10.47 -5.78
CA ILE A 396 -4.81 -11.14 -4.96
C ILE A 396 -4.07 -12.23 -5.74
N ALA A 397 -4.79 -13.02 -6.55
CA ALA A 397 -4.31 -14.28 -7.07
C ALA A 397 -4.70 -14.54 -8.53
N GLY A 398 -4.94 -13.51 -9.34
CA GLY A 398 -5.42 -13.68 -10.71
C GLY A 398 -4.55 -14.58 -11.60
N ASP A 399 -3.22 -14.56 -11.43
CA ASP A 399 -2.29 -15.46 -12.12
C ASP A 399 -2.34 -16.92 -11.65
N GLU A 400 -2.98 -17.18 -10.50
CA GLU A 400 -3.20 -18.51 -9.93
C GLU A 400 -4.66 -19.00 -10.16
N LEU A 401 -5.51 -18.26 -10.87
CA LEU A 401 -6.89 -18.67 -11.15
C LEU A 401 -7.02 -19.59 -12.37
N ALA A 402 -6.06 -19.55 -13.30
CA ALA A 402 -6.05 -20.36 -14.50
C ALA A 402 -4.63 -20.52 -15.07
N ASP A 403 -4.41 -21.61 -15.82
CA ASP A 403 -3.14 -21.89 -16.49
C ASP A 403 -2.94 -21.01 -17.73
N TYR A 404 -2.61 -19.74 -17.49
CA TYR A 404 -2.38 -18.75 -18.55
C TYR A 404 -1.09 -19.01 -19.33
N GLU A 405 -0.12 -19.77 -18.77
CA GLU A 405 1.15 -20.08 -19.44
C GLU A 405 0.93 -21.09 -20.58
N ASN A 406 0.00 -22.02 -20.43
CA ASN A 406 -0.32 -23.06 -21.40
C ASN A 406 -1.65 -22.84 -22.14
N ALA A 407 -2.29 -21.68 -21.95
CA ALA A 407 -3.55 -21.36 -22.62
C ALA A 407 -3.39 -21.30 -24.15
N LYS A 408 -4.29 -21.96 -24.88
CA LYS A 408 -4.31 -21.93 -26.36
C LYS A 408 -4.57 -20.52 -26.89
N GLU A 409 -5.45 -19.78 -26.21
CA GLU A 409 -5.80 -18.40 -26.53
C GLU A 409 -5.82 -17.58 -25.25
N MET A 410 -5.33 -16.34 -25.33
CA MET A 410 -5.40 -15.37 -24.24
C MET A 410 -6.73 -14.63 -24.35
N THR A 411 -7.75 -15.12 -23.64
CA THR A 411 -9.09 -14.53 -23.57
C THR A 411 -9.10 -13.24 -22.75
N GLU A 412 -10.17 -12.45 -22.87
CA GLU A 412 -10.37 -11.26 -22.02
C GLU A 412 -10.40 -11.62 -20.53
N GLU A 413 -10.96 -12.78 -20.15
CA GLU A 413 -10.97 -13.21 -18.74
C GLU A 413 -9.55 -13.53 -18.23
N LEU A 414 -8.75 -14.28 -19.00
CA LEU A 414 -7.37 -14.58 -18.61
C LEU A 414 -6.53 -13.30 -18.53
N TYR A 415 -6.72 -12.39 -19.48
CA TYR A 415 -6.09 -11.08 -19.49
C TYR A 415 -6.49 -10.25 -18.26
N ASP A 416 -7.78 -10.16 -17.95
CA ASP A 416 -8.29 -9.41 -16.79
C ASP A 416 -7.80 -10.00 -15.48
N ASN A 417 -7.77 -11.33 -15.34
CA ASN A 417 -7.18 -12.01 -14.18
C ASN A 417 -5.72 -11.57 -13.96
N LEU A 418 -4.89 -11.54 -15.02
CA LEU A 418 -3.50 -11.11 -14.91
C LEU A 418 -3.39 -9.60 -14.60
N VAL A 419 -4.20 -8.77 -15.25
CA VAL A 419 -4.19 -7.30 -15.04
C VAL A 419 -4.63 -6.93 -13.64
N ALA A 420 -5.59 -7.66 -13.05
CA ALA A 420 -6.13 -7.42 -11.72
C ALA A 420 -5.05 -7.51 -10.62
N THR A 421 -4.06 -8.39 -10.77
CA THR A 421 -2.89 -8.48 -9.87
C THR A 421 -2.03 -7.20 -9.86
N GLY A 422 -2.31 -6.25 -10.77
CA GLY A 422 -1.80 -4.89 -10.73
C GLY A 422 -2.13 -4.15 -9.42
N PHE A 423 -3.15 -4.59 -8.68
CA PHE A 423 -3.43 -4.20 -7.28
C PHE A 423 -2.18 -4.29 -6.43
N LEU A 424 -1.48 -5.42 -6.52
CA LEU A 424 -0.28 -5.68 -5.74
C LEU A 424 0.95 -4.92 -6.27
N ARG A 425 0.78 -3.94 -7.16
CA ARG A 425 1.85 -3.19 -7.86
C ARG A 425 1.62 -1.68 -7.86
N THR A 426 0.70 -1.20 -7.03
CA THR A 426 0.28 0.20 -6.93
C THR A 426 1.15 1.01 -5.97
N THR A 427 1.69 0.40 -4.92
CA THR A 427 2.53 1.05 -3.90
C THR A 427 3.75 1.77 -4.46
N PRO A 428 4.27 2.81 -3.78
CA PRO A 428 5.53 3.44 -4.14
C PRO A 428 6.67 2.42 -4.35
N ASP A 429 7.35 2.48 -5.50
CA ASP A 429 8.42 1.52 -5.82
C ASP A 429 9.74 2.21 -6.16
N ARG A 430 10.57 2.30 -5.12
CA ARG A 430 11.87 2.99 -5.13
C ARG A 430 12.99 2.14 -5.75
N THR A 431 12.69 0.90 -6.13
CA THR A 431 13.68 -0.12 -6.54
C THR A 431 14.05 -0.07 -8.03
N PHE A 432 13.79 1.06 -8.70
CA PHE A 432 14.09 1.23 -10.12
C PHE A 432 15.61 1.33 -10.40
N ALA A 433 16.38 1.88 -9.45
CA ALA A 433 17.81 2.07 -9.59
C ALA A 433 18.60 1.05 -8.75
N ASN A 434 19.77 0.71 -9.25
CA ASN A 434 20.71 -0.22 -8.59
C ASN A 434 21.11 0.21 -7.17
N ILE A 435 21.20 1.53 -6.94
CA ILE A 435 21.59 2.13 -5.68
C ILE A 435 20.48 2.13 -4.61
N THR A 436 19.21 1.94 -5.02
CA THR A 436 18.02 1.95 -4.15
C THR A 436 17.25 0.63 -4.23
N ASN A 437 17.96 -0.47 -4.48
CA ASN A 437 17.39 -1.80 -4.68
C ASN A 437 18.08 -2.86 -3.80
N PHE A 438 18.60 -2.48 -2.63
CA PHE A 438 19.07 -3.43 -1.63
C PHE A 438 17.89 -4.05 -0.89
N VAL A 439 18.12 -5.15 -0.16
CA VAL A 439 17.06 -5.86 0.58
C VAL A 439 16.20 -4.96 1.49
N PRO A 440 16.75 -3.96 2.22
CA PRO A 440 15.93 -3.03 2.99
C PRO A 440 14.91 -2.26 2.15
N ASP A 441 15.31 -1.79 0.96
CA ASP A 441 14.43 -1.05 0.04
C ASP A 441 13.29 -1.95 -0.48
N ARG A 442 13.62 -3.22 -0.77
CA ARG A 442 12.65 -4.23 -1.23
C ARG A 442 11.64 -4.57 -0.14
N LEU A 443 12.11 -4.73 1.11
CA LEU A 443 11.27 -4.97 2.27
C LEU A 443 10.37 -3.77 2.61
N GLU A 444 10.76 -2.55 2.27
CA GLU A 444 9.90 -1.37 2.39
C GLU A 444 8.71 -1.45 1.43
N VAL A 445 8.94 -1.79 0.15
CA VAL A 445 7.87 -2.01 -0.83
C VAL A 445 6.90 -3.11 -0.37
N ILE A 446 7.42 -4.22 0.15
CA ILE A 446 6.60 -5.32 0.69
C ILE A 446 5.77 -4.86 1.89
N ALA A 447 6.35 -4.05 2.78
CA ALA A 447 5.64 -3.53 3.94
C ALA A 447 4.52 -2.56 3.54
N GLU A 448 4.78 -1.65 2.60
CA GLU A 448 3.76 -0.75 2.04
C GLU A 448 2.64 -1.55 1.36
N GLU A 449 2.96 -2.67 0.68
CA GLU A 449 1.95 -3.53 0.05
C GLU A 449 1.06 -4.23 1.09
N ILE A 450 1.67 -4.79 2.14
CA ILE A 450 0.92 -5.38 3.26
C ILE A 450 0.06 -4.33 3.95
N GLN A 451 0.52 -3.08 4.05
CA GLN A 451 -0.27 -1.97 4.58
C GLN A 451 -1.48 -1.66 3.70
N VAL A 452 -1.29 -1.55 2.38
CA VAL A 452 -2.39 -1.32 1.44
C VAL A 452 -3.40 -2.45 1.53
N PHE A 453 -2.95 -3.71 1.44
CA PHE A 453 -3.82 -4.87 1.60
C PHE A 453 -4.57 -4.89 2.93
N GLY A 454 -3.85 -4.74 4.05
CA GLY A 454 -4.44 -4.80 5.39
C GLY A 454 -5.48 -3.71 5.61
N SER A 455 -5.16 -2.48 5.21
CA SER A 455 -6.07 -1.34 5.38
C SER A 455 -7.22 -1.35 4.38
N ALA A 456 -6.99 -1.70 3.10
CA ALA A 456 -7.99 -1.69 2.04
C ALA A 456 -8.91 -2.91 2.03
N VAL A 457 -8.46 -4.09 2.48
CA VAL A 457 -9.30 -5.30 2.42
C VAL A 457 -9.80 -5.73 3.79
N LEU A 458 -8.93 -5.66 4.80
CA LEU A 458 -9.27 -6.08 6.17
C LEU A 458 -9.65 -4.91 7.08
N GLY A 459 -9.38 -3.66 6.70
CA GLY A 459 -9.57 -2.52 7.60
C GLY A 459 -8.71 -2.63 8.85
N MET A 460 -7.47 -3.13 8.74
CA MET A 460 -6.56 -3.36 9.87
C MET A 460 -5.20 -2.71 9.65
N THR A 461 -4.59 -2.22 10.74
CA THR A 461 -3.23 -1.67 10.73
C THR A 461 -2.18 -2.73 11.07
N LEU A 462 -1.54 -3.31 10.06
CA LEU A 462 -0.60 -4.44 10.25
C LEU A 462 0.87 -4.02 10.42
N ASN A 463 1.23 -2.76 10.16
CA ASN A 463 2.63 -2.34 10.04
C ASN A 463 3.44 -2.39 11.33
N CYS A 464 2.84 -2.11 12.50
CA CYS A 464 3.56 -2.21 13.77
C CYS A 464 4.05 -3.66 14.03
N SER A 465 3.28 -4.64 13.57
CA SER A 465 3.58 -6.07 13.66
C SER A 465 4.83 -6.50 12.89
N ARG A 466 5.40 -5.63 12.06
CA ARG A 466 6.69 -5.87 11.38
C ARG A 466 7.84 -5.97 12.38
N CYS A 467 7.89 -5.07 13.37
CA CYS A 467 9.05 -4.94 14.25
C CYS A 467 8.86 -5.65 15.59
N HIS A 468 7.64 -5.72 16.09
CA HIS A 468 7.28 -6.36 17.35
C HIS A 468 5.81 -6.79 17.30
N THR A 469 5.33 -7.64 18.21
CA THR A 469 3.89 -7.91 18.35
C THR A 469 3.14 -6.60 18.50
N HIS A 470 2.03 -6.43 17.77
CA HIS A 470 1.28 -5.19 17.73
C HIS A 470 0.95 -4.68 19.14
N LYS A 471 1.00 -3.36 19.33
CA LYS A 471 0.93 -2.76 20.67
C LYS A 471 -0.45 -2.86 21.31
N PHE A 472 -1.50 -2.78 20.49
CA PHE A 472 -2.89 -2.68 20.95
C PHE A 472 -3.72 -3.86 20.47
N ASP A 473 -3.80 -4.04 19.14
CA ASP A 473 -4.47 -5.21 18.57
C ASP A 473 -3.71 -6.51 18.83
N PRO A 474 -4.42 -7.65 19.00
CA PRO A 474 -3.84 -8.96 19.27
C PRO A 474 -3.25 -9.59 18.00
N ILE A 475 -2.26 -8.92 17.40
CA ILE A 475 -1.59 -9.35 16.18
C ILE A 475 -0.12 -9.67 16.50
N PRO A 476 0.20 -10.95 16.74
CA PRO A 476 1.57 -11.41 16.91
C PRO A 476 2.48 -10.99 15.76
N GLN A 477 3.75 -10.70 16.07
CA GLN A 477 4.75 -10.38 15.02
C GLN A 477 4.83 -11.48 13.95
N ARG A 478 4.68 -12.74 14.36
CA ARG A 478 4.69 -13.90 13.45
C ARG A 478 3.62 -13.79 12.36
N ASP A 479 2.47 -13.20 12.64
CA ASP A 479 1.35 -13.16 11.69
C ASP A 479 1.62 -12.18 10.55
N TYR A 480 2.32 -11.08 10.82
CA TYR A 480 2.84 -10.21 9.78
C TYR A 480 3.75 -10.98 8.81
N TYR A 481 4.67 -11.79 9.35
CA TYR A 481 5.59 -12.56 8.51
C TYR A 481 4.94 -13.77 7.84
N ARG A 482 3.89 -14.35 8.41
CA ARG A 482 3.03 -15.36 7.75
C ARG A 482 2.34 -14.75 6.53
N LEU A 483 1.82 -13.53 6.66
CA LEU A 483 1.23 -12.80 5.55
C LEU A 483 2.30 -12.40 4.51
N ALA A 484 3.48 -11.93 4.94
CA ALA A 484 4.59 -11.67 4.03
C ALA A 484 5.02 -12.93 3.26
N ALA A 485 5.02 -14.10 3.91
CA ALA A 485 5.33 -15.38 3.27
C ALA A 485 4.31 -15.78 2.19
N ILE A 486 3.08 -15.27 2.23
CA ILE A 486 2.08 -15.45 1.16
C ILE A 486 2.51 -14.68 -0.09
N PHE A 487 2.80 -13.38 0.04
CA PHE A 487 3.15 -12.51 -1.09
C PHE A 487 4.55 -12.76 -1.65
N LYS A 488 5.40 -13.48 -0.92
CA LYS A 488 6.80 -13.71 -1.30
C LYS A 488 6.96 -14.47 -2.63
N ASP A 489 5.96 -15.21 -3.08
CA ASP A 489 5.98 -15.90 -4.38
C ASP A 489 6.16 -14.92 -5.57
N GLY A 490 5.54 -13.74 -5.51
CA GLY A 490 5.73 -12.63 -6.44
C GLY A 490 6.80 -11.64 -5.95
N TYR A 491 6.92 -11.46 -4.63
CA TYR A 491 7.74 -10.44 -3.98
C TYR A 491 8.99 -10.95 -3.25
N ASP A 492 9.61 -12.04 -3.69
CA ASP A 492 10.83 -12.53 -3.06
C ASP A 492 11.94 -11.46 -3.02
N GLU A 493 12.27 -10.98 -1.82
CA GLU A 493 13.28 -9.95 -1.58
C GLU A 493 14.69 -10.41 -1.94
N ASN A 494 14.94 -11.73 -1.97
CA ASN A 494 16.23 -12.33 -2.33
C ASN A 494 16.32 -12.71 -3.81
N ASP A 495 15.21 -12.62 -4.55
CA ASP A 495 15.12 -12.84 -5.98
C ASP A 495 14.30 -11.72 -6.65
N TRP A 496 14.63 -10.47 -6.39
CA TRP A 496 13.82 -9.32 -6.78
C TRP A 496 13.85 -9.01 -8.29
N LEU A 497 12.70 -8.64 -8.85
CA LEU A 497 12.62 -7.97 -10.16
C LEU A 497 12.67 -6.45 -9.94
N LYS A 498 13.30 -5.65 -10.80
CA LYS A 498 13.25 -4.17 -10.67
C LYS A 498 11.98 -3.58 -11.26
N SER A 499 11.51 -2.47 -10.68
CA SER A 499 10.28 -1.79 -11.10
C SER A 499 10.31 -1.31 -12.55
N GLN A 500 11.46 -0.77 -12.98
CA GLN A 500 11.74 -0.37 -14.36
C GLN A 500 12.55 -1.49 -15.04
N GLY A 501 11.85 -2.41 -15.70
CA GLY A 501 12.47 -3.57 -16.35
C GLY A 501 11.51 -4.77 -16.49
N PRO A 502 11.92 -5.99 -16.11
CA PRO A 502 11.18 -7.23 -16.39
C PRO A 502 9.88 -7.43 -15.58
N ARG A 503 9.42 -6.43 -14.82
CA ARG A 503 8.18 -6.50 -14.01
C ARG A 503 6.89 -6.36 -14.82
N THR A 504 6.87 -6.93 -16.01
CA THR A 504 5.77 -6.87 -16.97
C THR A 504 5.67 -8.17 -17.74
N LEU A 505 4.45 -8.59 -18.05
CA LEU A 505 4.13 -9.78 -18.83
C LEU A 505 3.78 -9.39 -20.27
N THR A 506 4.03 -10.29 -21.22
CA THR A 506 3.71 -10.11 -22.64
C THR A 506 2.35 -10.73 -23.00
N GLN A 507 1.68 -11.35 -22.03
CA GLN A 507 0.37 -12.00 -22.13
C GLN A 507 -0.77 -10.97 -22.25
N VAL A 508 -0.83 -10.27 -23.37
CA VAL A 508 -2.01 -9.51 -23.80
C VAL A 508 -2.97 -10.41 -24.57
N THR A 509 -4.20 -9.94 -24.80
CA THR A 509 -5.22 -10.71 -25.52
C THR A 509 -4.72 -11.15 -26.90
N THR A 510 -5.18 -12.32 -27.36
CA THR A 510 -4.77 -12.84 -28.68
C THR A 510 -5.09 -11.85 -29.80
N VAL A 511 -6.20 -11.10 -29.67
CA VAL A 511 -6.59 -10.05 -30.62
C VAL A 511 -5.58 -8.90 -30.61
N GLU A 512 -5.21 -8.37 -29.45
CA GLU A 512 -4.22 -7.28 -29.35
C GLU A 512 -2.84 -7.72 -29.88
N ARG A 513 -2.42 -8.95 -29.55
CA ARG A 513 -1.15 -9.50 -30.01
C ARG A 513 -1.09 -9.61 -31.53
N ARG A 514 -2.12 -10.20 -32.16
CA ARG A 514 -2.20 -10.30 -33.63
C ARG A 514 -2.19 -8.94 -34.30
N ALA A 515 -2.98 -7.98 -33.80
CA ALA A 515 -3.02 -6.62 -34.34
C ALA A 515 -1.65 -5.91 -34.25
N TRP A 516 -0.88 -6.15 -33.20
CA TRP A 516 0.49 -5.63 -33.09
C TRP A 516 1.43 -6.33 -34.09
N GLU A 517 1.41 -7.66 -34.18
CA GLU A 517 2.24 -8.45 -35.10
C GLU A 517 2.00 -8.06 -36.56
N GLU A 518 0.74 -7.93 -36.98
CA GLU A 518 0.34 -7.50 -38.32
C GLU A 518 0.83 -6.07 -38.62
N HIS A 519 0.72 -5.14 -37.65
CA HIS A 519 1.26 -3.78 -37.80
C HIS A 519 2.79 -3.79 -37.96
N GLN A 520 3.51 -4.56 -37.15
CA GLN A 520 4.97 -4.67 -37.27
C GLN A 520 5.37 -5.27 -38.63
N GLN A 521 4.70 -6.34 -39.05
CA GLN A 521 4.98 -7.02 -40.31
C GLN A 521 4.71 -6.10 -41.52
N SER A 522 3.64 -5.30 -41.48
CA SER A 522 3.34 -4.31 -42.51
C SER A 522 4.46 -3.27 -42.64
N ILE A 523 4.91 -2.72 -41.50
CA ILE A 523 6.01 -1.74 -41.47
C ILE A 523 7.33 -2.38 -41.94
N ASP A 524 7.63 -3.61 -41.51
CA ASP A 524 8.84 -4.32 -41.92
C ASP A 524 8.85 -4.61 -43.42
N THR A 525 7.71 -5.00 -43.99
CA THR A 525 7.58 -5.23 -45.43
C THR A 525 7.83 -3.95 -46.23
N GLN A 526 7.29 -2.81 -45.77
CA GLN A 526 7.52 -1.50 -46.39
C GLN A 526 9.00 -1.07 -46.27
N ILE A 527 9.61 -1.25 -45.10
CA ILE A 527 11.03 -0.94 -44.87
C ILE A 527 11.93 -1.80 -45.77
N GLU A 528 11.68 -3.11 -45.86
CA GLU A 528 12.48 -4.00 -46.70
C GLU A 528 12.32 -3.67 -48.20
N THR A 529 11.13 -3.25 -48.63
CA THR A 529 10.91 -2.75 -49.99
C THR A 529 11.74 -1.50 -50.26
N LEU A 530 11.71 -0.53 -49.35
CA LEU A 530 12.50 0.70 -49.47
C LEU A 530 14.01 0.45 -49.36
N LYS A 531 14.46 -0.51 -48.53
CA LYS A 531 15.88 -0.90 -48.47
C LYS A 531 16.35 -1.51 -49.78
N LYS A 532 15.54 -2.35 -50.42
CA LYS A 532 15.83 -2.89 -51.76
C LYS A 532 15.90 -1.76 -52.79
N GLN A 533 14.98 -0.81 -52.76
CA GLN A 533 15.01 0.38 -53.62
C GLN A 533 16.27 1.22 -53.39
N LEU A 534 16.62 1.48 -52.12
CA LEU A 534 17.82 2.22 -51.72
C LEU A 534 19.11 1.55 -52.23
N ALA A 535 19.18 0.22 -52.17
CA ALA A 535 20.30 -0.56 -52.66
C ALA A 535 20.43 -0.51 -54.19
N SER A 536 19.31 -0.46 -54.92
CA SER A 536 19.29 -0.38 -56.38
C SER A 536 19.49 1.03 -56.95
N GLU A 537 19.24 2.07 -56.14
CA GLU A 537 19.35 3.46 -56.56
C GLU A 537 20.83 3.89 -56.68
N LYS A 538 21.17 4.59 -57.75
CA LYS A 538 22.53 5.09 -58.04
C LYS A 538 22.66 6.60 -57.79
N ASP A 539 21.56 7.34 -57.87
CA ASP A 539 21.51 8.78 -57.65
C ASP A 539 21.48 9.13 -56.15
N ALA A 540 22.53 9.80 -55.67
CA ALA A 540 22.65 10.22 -54.27
C ALA A 540 21.53 11.18 -53.83
N ALA A 541 20.99 12.00 -54.74
CA ALA A 541 19.88 12.91 -54.43
C ALA A 541 18.57 12.16 -54.16
N LYS A 542 18.39 10.97 -54.76
CA LYS A 542 17.21 10.10 -54.58
C LYS A 542 17.31 9.15 -53.39
N LYS A 543 18.53 8.83 -52.93
CA LYS A 543 18.74 8.00 -51.73
C LYS A 543 18.26 8.65 -50.43
N LYS A 544 18.55 9.95 -50.25
CA LYS A 544 18.27 10.67 -49.00
C LYS A 544 16.76 10.71 -48.64
N PRO A 545 15.82 10.92 -49.59
CA PRO A 545 14.39 10.75 -49.32
C PRO A 545 14.01 9.33 -48.87
N ILE A 546 14.57 8.29 -49.49
CA ILE A 546 14.29 6.88 -49.16
C ILE A 546 14.79 6.56 -47.74
N GLU A 547 16.00 6.99 -47.37
CA GLU A 547 16.53 6.85 -46.00
C GLU A 547 15.65 7.55 -44.96
N THR A 548 15.14 8.73 -45.31
CA THR A 548 14.22 9.49 -44.45
C THR A 548 12.88 8.76 -44.28
N GLN A 549 12.35 8.17 -45.34
CA GLN A 549 11.14 7.34 -45.27
C GLN A 549 11.35 6.07 -44.44
N ILE A 550 12.48 5.38 -44.59
CA ILE A 550 12.84 4.22 -43.76
C ILE A 550 12.89 4.63 -42.29
N LYS A 551 13.55 5.75 -41.96
CA LYS A 551 13.62 6.26 -40.58
C LYS A 551 12.23 6.64 -40.04
N SER A 552 11.38 7.24 -40.87
CA SER A 552 9.99 7.57 -40.53
C SER A 552 9.17 6.32 -40.22
N LEU A 553 9.19 5.32 -41.11
CA LEU A 553 8.49 4.05 -40.92
C LEU A 553 9.02 3.29 -39.70
N ALA A 554 10.34 3.27 -39.48
CA ALA A 554 10.92 2.69 -38.29
C ALA A 554 10.41 3.38 -37.01
N GLY A 555 10.21 4.70 -37.05
CA GLY A 555 9.59 5.47 -35.97
C GLY A 555 8.10 5.18 -35.74
N GLN A 556 7.40 4.60 -36.72
CA GLN A 556 5.99 4.20 -36.60
C GLN A 556 5.81 2.80 -35.98
N LYS A 557 6.91 2.07 -35.71
CA LYS A 557 6.85 0.81 -34.98
C LYS A 557 6.33 1.04 -33.56
N LYS A 558 5.32 0.27 -33.18
CA LYS A 558 4.76 0.29 -31.83
C LYS A 558 5.59 -0.58 -30.88
N PRO A 559 5.82 -0.16 -29.61
CA PRO A 559 6.43 -1.03 -28.61
C PRO A 559 5.57 -2.29 -28.42
N GLU A 560 6.20 -3.42 -28.06
CA GLU A 560 5.45 -4.65 -27.76
C GLU A 560 4.41 -4.37 -26.64
N PRO A 561 3.15 -4.79 -26.82
CA PRO A 561 2.12 -4.62 -25.81
C PRO A 561 2.40 -5.51 -24.59
N ARG A 562 2.27 -4.92 -23.39
CA ARG A 562 2.60 -5.57 -22.11
C ARG A 562 1.61 -5.17 -21.03
N ILE A 563 1.52 -6.01 -20.00
CA ILE A 563 0.75 -5.76 -18.79
C ILE A 563 1.69 -5.61 -17.58
N ARG A 564 1.31 -4.76 -16.63
CA ARG A 564 1.98 -4.65 -15.33
C ARG A 564 1.17 -5.47 -14.33
N ALA A 565 1.77 -6.56 -13.85
CA ALA A 565 1.15 -7.56 -12.99
C ALA A 565 2.12 -7.97 -11.87
N LEU A 566 1.59 -8.59 -10.82
CA LEU A 566 2.36 -9.46 -9.92
C LEU A 566 1.97 -10.90 -10.23
N TRP A 567 2.94 -11.79 -10.35
CA TRP A 567 2.69 -13.19 -10.64
C TRP A 567 3.63 -14.09 -9.85
N SER A 568 3.22 -15.33 -9.63
CA SER A 568 3.96 -16.34 -8.91
C SER A 568 5.18 -16.75 -9.72
N ARG A 569 6.34 -16.84 -9.07
CA ARG A 569 7.60 -17.18 -9.72
C ARG A 569 8.15 -18.54 -9.30
N GLY A 570 7.26 -19.39 -8.79
CA GLY A 570 7.59 -20.68 -8.21
C GLY A 570 7.93 -20.58 -6.73
N GLU A 571 8.63 -21.59 -6.21
CA GLU A 571 8.95 -21.67 -4.78
C GLU A 571 9.90 -20.53 -4.35
N PRO A 572 9.46 -19.64 -3.44
CA PRO A 572 10.28 -18.51 -2.98
C PRO A 572 11.34 -18.95 -1.97
N SER A 573 12.27 -18.04 -1.65
CA SER A 573 13.17 -18.21 -0.51
C SER A 573 12.38 -18.31 0.81
N PRO A 574 12.86 -19.06 1.83
CA PRO A 574 12.23 -19.13 3.14
C PRO A 574 11.99 -17.76 3.78
N THR A 575 10.92 -17.64 4.57
CA THR A 575 10.61 -16.44 5.35
C THR A 575 11.03 -16.65 6.80
N TYR A 576 11.59 -15.61 7.41
CA TYR A 576 11.99 -15.60 8.81
C TYR A 576 11.37 -14.39 9.51
N ILE A 577 11.01 -14.56 10.78
CA ILE A 577 10.62 -13.42 11.62
C ILE A 577 11.87 -12.56 11.84
N LEU A 578 11.87 -11.32 11.35
CA LEU A 578 13.01 -10.43 11.54
C LEU A 578 12.94 -9.75 12.90
N LYS A 579 13.97 -9.92 13.73
CA LYS A 579 14.00 -9.30 15.06
C LYS A 579 14.03 -7.79 14.90
N ARG A 580 13.05 -7.09 15.50
CA ARG A 580 12.89 -5.63 15.33
C ARG A 580 12.79 -5.17 13.88
N GLY A 581 12.32 -6.04 12.97
CA GLY A 581 12.24 -5.75 11.55
C GLY A 581 13.59 -5.69 10.83
N ASN A 582 14.69 -6.04 11.49
CA ASN A 582 16.03 -5.94 10.94
C ASN A 582 16.40 -7.19 10.12
N HIS A 583 16.54 -7.00 8.80
CA HIS A 583 16.93 -8.02 7.82
C HIS A 583 18.27 -8.72 8.11
N LEU A 584 19.16 -8.14 8.92
CA LEU A 584 20.43 -8.75 9.31
C LEU A 584 20.30 -9.72 10.50
N THR A 585 19.13 -9.74 11.15
CA THR A 585 18.88 -10.56 12.34
C THR A 585 17.63 -11.42 12.18
N PRO A 586 17.65 -12.41 11.25
CA PRO A 586 16.57 -13.37 11.12
C PRO A 586 16.39 -14.16 12.43
N GLY A 587 15.14 -14.46 12.74
CA GLY A 587 14.71 -15.29 13.86
C GLY A 587 14.20 -16.63 13.36
N GLU A 588 13.07 -17.07 13.91
CA GLU A 588 12.47 -18.36 13.58
C GLU A 588 11.91 -18.38 12.14
N PRO A 589 12.01 -19.52 11.43
CA PRO A 589 11.37 -19.69 10.13
C PRO A 589 9.84 -19.69 10.28
N VAL A 590 9.15 -19.17 9.27
CA VAL A 590 7.68 -19.04 9.27
C VAL A 590 7.12 -19.37 7.89
N GLY A 591 6.00 -20.09 7.86
CA GLY A 591 5.27 -20.44 6.64
C GLY A 591 4.15 -19.44 6.33
N PRO A 592 3.45 -19.61 5.19
CA PRO A 592 2.31 -18.77 4.83
C PRO A 592 1.15 -18.94 5.82
N GLY A 593 0.42 -17.85 6.08
CA GLY A 593 -0.73 -17.85 6.97
C GLY A 593 -1.38 -16.48 7.17
N VAL A 594 -2.55 -16.48 7.79
CA VAL A 594 -3.38 -15.29 8.04
C VAL A 594 -3.30 -14.84 9.51
N PRO A 595 -3.71 -13.61 9.86
CA PRO A 595 -3.73 -13.15 11.25
C PRO A 595 -4.56 -14.07 12.15
N SER A 596 -3.94 -14.56 13.21
CA SER A 596 -4.49 -15.61 14.07
C SER A 596 -5.75 -15.17 14.80
N VAL A 597 -5.87 -13.88 15.15
CA VAL A 597 -7.09 -13.31 15.76
C VAL A 597 -8.30 -13.37 14.83
N LEU A 598 -8.10 -13.30 13.51
CA LEU A 598 -9.20 -13.31 12.52
C LEU A 598 -9.61 -14.73 12.11
N THR A 599 -9.10 -15.75 12.79
CA THR A 599 -9.46 -17.15 12.55
C THR A 599 -10.41 -17.63 13.64
N ASN A 600 -11.31 -18.54 13.28
CA ASN A 600 -12.23 -19.18 14.21
C ASN A 600 -11.60 -20.39 14.95
N GLY A 601 -10.30 -20.66 14.76
CA GLY A 601 -9.61 -21.84 15.30
C GLY A 601 -10.12 -23.19 14.76
N LYS A 602 -11.04 -23.19 13.79
CA LYS A 602 -11.68 -24.40 13.25
C LYS A 602 -11.37 -24.61 11.78
N THR A 603 -11.35 -23.53 11.00
CA THR A 603 -11.09 -23.54 9.56
C THR A 603 -9.58 -23.40 9.32
N PRO A 604 -8.90 -24.45 8.81
CA PRO A 604 -7.47 -24.37 8.55
C PRO A 604 -7.17 -23.48 7.34
N PHE A 605 -6.07 -22.73 7.41
CA PHE A 605 -5.51 -22.05 6.25
C PHE A 605 -4.68 -23.06 5.44
N VAL A 606 -5.23 -23.54 4.32
CA VAL A 606 -4.60 -24.58 3.50
C VAL A 606 -4.05 -24.00 2.21
N VAL A 607 -2.75 -24.16 1.99
CA VAL A 607 -2.09 -23.84 0.72
C VAL A 607 -2.03 -25.10 -0.13
N THR A 608 -2.64 -25.04 -1.32
CA THR A 608 -2.60 -26.11 -2.31
C THR A 608 -2.17 -25.55 -3.66
N SER A 609 -1.45 -26.35 -4.44
CA SER A 609 -1.17 -26.02 -5.83
C SER A 609 -2.48 -25.72 -6.58
N PRO A 610 -2.57 -24.65 -7.39
CA PRO A 610 -3.81 -24.25 -8.05
C PRO A 610 -4.41 -25.31 -8.99
N TRP A 611 -3.54 -26.07 -9.66
CA TRP A 611 -3.89 -27.21 -10.51
C TRP A 611 -2.74 -28.23 -10.56
N PRO A 612 -3.00 -29.49 -10.97
CA PRO A 612 -1.95 -30.50 -11.07
C PRO A 612 -0.80 -30.07 -11.99
N GLY A 613 0.43 -30.12 -11.49
CA GLY A 613 1.63 -29.73 -12.25
C GLY A 613 1.87 -28.22 -12.36
N ALA A 614 1.06 -27.37 -11.70
CA ALA A 614 1.30 -25.94 -11.68
C ALA A 614 2.67 -25.60 -11.07
N LYS A 615 3.35 -24.59 -11.63
CA LYS A 615 4.56 -24.03 -11.02
C LYS A 615 4.24 -23.08 -9.88
N GLN A 616 3.04 -22.51 -9.90
CA GLN A 616 2.48 -21.60 -8.92
C GLN A 616 2.29 -22.31 -7.58
N THR A 617 2.54 -21.59 -6.49
CA THR A 617 2.47 -22.18 -5.14
C THR A 617 1.03 -22.25 -4.61
N GLY A 618 0.12 -21.39 -5.08
CA GLY A 618 -1.24 -21.30 -4.58
C GLY A 618 -1.38 -20.55 -3.25
N ARG A 619 -0.29 -19.92 -2.77
CA ARG A 619 -0.29 -19.18 -1.49
C ARG A 619 -1.25 -17.99 -1.54
N ARG A 620 -1.24 -17.23 -2.64
CA ARG A 620 -2.12 -16.07 -2.82
C ARG A 620 -3.56 -16.51 -3.08
N LEU A 621 -3.76 -17.59 -3.83
CA LEU A 621 -5.09 -18.17 -4.03
C LEU A 621 -5.73 -18.63 -2.71
N ALA A 622 -4.95 -19.24 -1.81
CA ALA A 622 -5.42 -19.62 -0.48
C ALA A 622 -5.85 -18.40 0.35
N LEU A 623 -5.07 -17.31 0.32
CA LEU A 623 -5.45 -16.04 0.95
C LEU A 623 -6.74 -15.49 0.36
N ALA A 624 -6.85 -15.47 -0.97
CA ALA A 624 -7.99 -14.92 -1.65
C ALA A 624 -9.30 -15.65 -1.27
N ARG A 625 -9.25 -16.99 -1.21
CA ARG A 625 -10.38 -17.82 -0.75
C ARG A 625 -10.73 -17.57 0.72
N TRP A 626 -9.73 -17.38 1.59
CA TRP A 626 -9.97 -17.10 3.00
C TRP A 626 -10.66 -15.75 3.24
N LEU A 627 -10.38 -14.74 2.40
CA LEU A 627 -10.99 -13.40 2.51
C LEU A 627 -12.50 -13.42 2.26
N THR A 628 -12.97 -14.35 1.44
CA THR A 628 -14.36 -14.38 0.94
C THR A 628 -15.18 -15.49 1.59
N GLN A 629 -14.60 -16.22 2.55
CA GLN A 629 -15.29 -17.24 3.34
C GLN A 629 -16.32 -16.60 4.30
N PRO A 630 -17.46 -17.27 4.56
CA PRO A 630 -18.47 -16.78 5.51
C PRO A 630 -17.94 -16.51 6.92
N GLU A 631 -16.91 -17.24 7.34
CA GLU A 631 -16.28 -17.10 8.65
C GLU A 631 -15.33 -15.90 8.75
N ASN A 632 -15.00 -15.24 7.64
CA ASN A 632 -14.18 -14.04 7.66
C ASN A 632 -14.97 -12.86 8.26
N PRO A 633 -14.48 -12.25 9.35
CA PRO A 633 -15.27 -11.23 10.05
C PRO A 633 -15.20 -9.84 9.39
N LEU A 634 -14.20 -9.54 8.55
CA LEU A 634 -13.89 -8.16 8.19
C LEU A 634 -14.23 -7.80 6.75
N THR A 635 -13.98 -8.68 5.78
CA THR A 635 -14.02 -8.30 4.36
C THR A 635 -15.37 -7.71 3.92
N ALA A 636 -16.50 -8.33 4.32
CA ALA A 636 -17.82 -7.81 4.02
C ALA A 636 -18.12 -6.49 4.78
N ARG A 637 -17.85 -6.45 6.09
CA ARG A 637 -18.07 -5.25 6.94
C ARG A 637 -17.31 -4.04 6.41
N VAL A 638 -16.04 -4.24 6.08
CA VAL A 638 -15.15 -3.20 5.57
C VAL A 638 -15.65 -2.66 4.23
N MET A 639 -16.06 -3.54 3.31
CA MET A 639 -16.57 -3.11 2.01
C MET A 639 -17.88 -2.32 2.14
N VAL A 640 -18.89 -2.84 2.85
CA VAL A 640 -20.18 -2.14 3.00
C VAL A 640 -20.04 -0.83 3.77
N ASN A 641 -19.13 -0.76 4.76
CA ASN A 641 -18.84 0.48 5.49
C ASN A 641 -18.28 1.57 4.57
N ARG A 642 -17.47 1.22 3.56
CA ARG A 642 -16.98 2.18 2.56
C ARG A 642 -18.04 2.61 1.58
N LEU A 643 -18.87 1.68 1.10
CA LEU A 643 -20.02 2.04 0.26
C LEU A 643 -20.93 3.02 0.99
N TRP A 644 -21.19 2.75 2.28
CA TRP A 644 -21.95 3.62 3.16
C TRP A 644 -21.30 5.01 3.29
N LYS A 645 -19.99 5.08 3.60
CA LYS A 645 -19.26 6.34 3.71
C LYS A 645 -19.46 7.25 2.51
N HIS A 646 -19.39 6.73 1.30
CA HIS A 646 -19.47 7.56 0.10
C HIS A 646 -20.88 8.11 -0.17
N HIS A 647 -21.93 7.46 0.34
CA HIS A 647 -23.30 7.95 0.27
C HIS A 647 -23.65 8.89 1.44
N PHE A 648 -23.22 8.57 2.65
CA PHE A 648 -23.62 9.27 3.87
C PHE A 648 -22.54 10.19 4.46
N GLY A 649 -21.42 10.40 3.76
CA GLY A 649 -20.31 11.27 4.18
C GLY A 649 -19.35 10.65 5.22
N ALA A 650 -19.84 9.77 6.09
CA ALA A 650 -19.04 9.04 7.07
C ALA A 650 -19.40 7.56 7.10
N GLY A 651 -18.42 6.70 7.39
CA GLY A 651 -18.68 5.28 7.62
C GLY A 651 -19.48 5.05 8.91
N ILE A 652 -20.18 3.93 8.99
CA ILE A 652 -20.77 3.45 10.26
C ILE A 652 -19.66 3.30 11.31
N VAL A 653 -18.51 2.74 10.89
CA VAL A 653 -17.21 2.87 11.55
C VAL A 653 -16.44 4.00 10.86
N ARG A 654 -16.19 5.08 11.57
CA ARG A 654 -15.54 6.28 11.01
C ARG A 654 -14.09 6.04 10.61
N THR A 655 -13.35 5.29 11.43
CA THR A 655 -11.97 4.87 11.14
C THR A 655 -11.93 3.77 10.07
N THR A 656 -12.18 4.12 8.82
CA THR A 656 -12.32 3.16 7.70
C THR A 656 -11.09 2.28 7.40
N ALA A 657 -9.93 2.65 7.96
CA ALA A 657 -8.67 1.92 7.87
C ALA A 657 -8.37 1.02 9.09
N ASN A 658 -9.14 1.14 10.17
CA ASN A 658 -8.88 0.50 11.45
C ASN A 658 -10.18 0.10 12.15
N PHE A 659 -10.50 -1.19 12.06
CA PHE A 659 -11.56 -1.89 12.78
C PHE A 659 -11.02 -2.58 14.04
N GLY A 660 -9.73 -2.42 14.34
CA GLY A 660 -9.13 -2.95 15.56
C GLY A 660 -9.57 -2.19 16.81
N THR A 661 -9.00 -2.59 17.95
CA THR A 661 -9.24 -2.06 19.30
C THR A 661 -8.96 -0.57 19.46
N THR A 662 -8.19 0.03 18.55
CA THR A 662 -7.87 1.47 18.54
C THR A 662 -8.69 2.27 17.52
N GLY A 663 -9.54 1.59 16.74
CA GLY A 663 -10.53 2.21 15.87
C GLY A 663 -11.74 2.74 16.64
N GLU A 664 -12.58 3.50 15.96
CA GLU A 664 -13.86 3.94 16.51
C GLU A 664 -14.90 2.80 16.48
N GLU A 665 -15.78 2.77 17.47
CA GLU A 665 -16.91 1.84 17.49
C GLU A 665 -17.95 2.19 16.41
N PRO A 666 -18.69 1.20 15.88
CA PRO A 666 -19.75 1.46 14.92
C PRO A 666 -20.89 2.26 15.57
N THR A 667 -21.35 3.31 14.88
CA THR A 667 -22.55 4.07 15.29
C THR A 667 -23.82 3.20 15.29
N HIS A 668 -23.88 2.23 14.37
CA HIS A 668 -25.00 1.32 14.15
C HIS A 668 -24.48 -0.13 13.95
N PRO A 669 -24.05 -0.84 15.01
CA PRO A 669 -23.44 -2.17 14.90
C PRO A 669 -24.35 -3.19 14.22
N GLU A 670 -25.61 -3.27 14.65
CA GLU A 670 -26.60 -4.20 14.06
C GLU A 670 -26.81 -3.94 12.56
N LEU A 671 -26.81 -2.66 12.13
CA LEU A 671 -26.97 -2.30 10.72
C LEU A 671 -25.73 -2.69 9.89
N LEU A 672 -24.52 -2.48 10.43
CA LEU A 672 -23.28 -2.85 9.76
C LEU A 672 -23.25 -4.36 9.49
N ASP A 673 -23.56 -5.16 10.51
CA ASP A 673 -23.56 -6.62 10.40
C ASP A 673 -24.69 -7.13 9.49
N TRP A 674 -25.87 -6.50 9.57
CA TRP A 674 -26.96 -6.80 8.65
C TRP A 674 -26.59 -6.50 7.19
N LEU A 675 -25.99 -5.34 6.91
CA LEU A 675 -25.50 -4.98 5.57
C LEU A 675 -24.42 -5.93 5.07
N ALA A 676 -23.47 -6.30 5.93
CA ALA A 676 -22.40 -7.23 5.58
C ALA A 676 -22.96 -8.63 5.24
N GLY A 677 -23.93 -9.13 6.02
CA GLY A 677 -24.63 -10.38 5.72
C GLY A 677 -25.49 -10.28 4.46
N GLU A 678 -26.16 -9.14 4.23
CA GLU A 678 -26.96 -8.89 3.03
C GLU A 678 -26.10 -8.84 1.77
N PHE A 679 -24.90 -8.26 1.86
CA PHE A 679 -23.95 -8.23 0.75
C PHE A 679 -23.56 -9.64 0.28
N GLY A 680 -23.31 -10.56 1.23
CA GLY A 680 -23.10 -11.98 0.92
C GLY A 680 -24.32 -12.64 0.29
N ARG A 681 -25.54 -12.40 0.83
CA ARG A 681 -26.80 -12.93 0.27
C ARG A 681 -27.09 -12.43 -1.14
N GLN A 682 -26.71 -11.18 -1.44
CA GLN A 682 -26.80 -10.58 -2.77
C GLN A 682 -25.61 -10.93 -3.67
N LYS A 683 -24.92 -12.05 -3.38
CA LYS A 683 -23.82 -12.59 -4.17
C LYS A 683 -22.71 -11.55 -4.41
N TRP A 684 -22.41 -10.75 -3.39
CA TRP A 684 -21.36 -9.74 -3.42
C TRP A 684 -21.55 -8.65 -4.50
N SER A 685 -22.79 -8.37 -4.91
CA SER A 685 -23.11 -7.31 -5.87
C SER A 685 -22.98 -5.92 -5.24
N ILE A 686 -22.08 -5.10 -5.79
CA ILE A 686 -21.86 -3.72 -5.32
C ILE A 686 -23.02 -2.83 -5.78
N LYS A 687 -23.52 -3.01 -7.01
CA LYS A 687 -24.65 -2.22 -7.51
C LYS A 687 -25.92 -2.47 -6.72
N SER A 688 -26.18 -3.70 -6.29
CA SER A 688 -27.35 -4.01 -5.48
C SER A 688 -27.25 -3.36 -4.09
N MET A 689 -26.05 -3.29 -3.49
CA MET A 689 -25.81 -2.53 -2.26
C MET A 689 -26.04 -1.02 -2.45
N HIS A 690 -25.57 -0.43 -3.55
CA HIS A 690 -25.87 0.97 -3.83
C HIS A 690 -27.36 1.21 -3.99
N ARG A 691 -28.04 0.37 -4.77
CA ARG A 691 -29.49 0.47 -4.98
C ARG A 691 -30.23 0.42 -3.65
N LEU A 692 -29.86 -0.51 -2.76
CA LEU A 692 -30.44 -0.64 -1.42
C LEU A 692 -30.22 0.63 -0.59
N MET A 693 -29.02 1.21 -0.60
CA MET A 693 -28.71 2.42 0.16
C MET A 693 -29.45 3.64 -0.38
N VAL A 694 -29.37 3.92 -1.69
CA VAL A 694 -29.92 5.16 -2.28
C VAL A 694 -31.44 5.17 -2.37
N THR A 695 -32.09 4.01 -2.33
CA THR A 695 -33.57 3.93 -2.29
C THR A 695 -34.15 4.03 -0.89
N SER A 696 -33.33 3.95 0.17
CA SER A 696 -33.81 4.06 1.56
C SER A 696 -34.44 5.43 1.85
N SER A 697 -35.43 5.46 2.74
CA SER A 697 -35.98 6.73 3.25
C SER A 697 -34.91 7.53 3.99
N THR A 698 -33.93 6.87 4.60
CA THR A 698 -32.76 7.45 5.25
C THR A 698 -31.92 8.28 4.28
N TYR A 699 -31.59 7.74 3.09
CA TYR A 699 -30.83 8.46 2.07
C TYR A 699 -31.65 9.59 1.44
N ARG A 700 -32.96 9.40 1.25
CA ARG A 700 -33.85 10.40 0.60
C ARG A 700 -34.23 11.58 1.49
N GLN A 701 -33.72 11.65 2.72
CA GLN A 701 -33.96 12.77 3.62
C GLN A 701 -33.48 14.12 3.03
N SER A 702 -34.16 15.19 3.43
CA SER A 702 -33.67 16.56 3.26
C SER A 702 -32.45 16.81 4.16
N SER A 703 -31.53 17.65 3.68
CA SER A 703 -30.37 18.14 4.43
C SER A 703 -30.69 19.36 5.32
N ARG A 704 -31.95 19.83 5.33
CA ARG A 704 -32.37 20.99 6.15
C ARG A 704 -32.16 20.73 7.64
N VAL A 705 -31.50 21.68 8.29
CA VAL A 705 -31.17 21.62 9.71
C VAL A 705 -32.25 22.32 10.53
N THR A 706 -32.68 21.70 11.63
CA THR A 706 -33.62 22.32 12.60
C THR A 706 -32.94 22.49 13.96
N PRO A 707 -33.37 23.46 14.81
CA PRO A 707 -32.78 23.65 16.14
C PRO A 707 -32.78 22.39 17.01
N GLN A 708 -33.84 21.58 16.93
CA GLN A 708 -33.94 20.30 17.65
C GLN A 708 -32.85 19.30 17.23
N LYS A 709 -32.55 19.23 15.93
CA LYS A 709 -31.52 18.33 15.37
C LYS A 709 -30.12 18.78 15.70
N ILE A 710 -29.84 20.09 15.67
CA ILE A 710 -28.55 20.63 16.13
C ILE A 710 -28.29 20.23 17.58
N LYS A 711 -29.33 20.30 18.44
CA LYS A 711 -29.19 19.95 19.85
C LYS A 711 -29.01 18.45 20.09
N SER A 712 -29.71 17.60 19.34
CA SER A 712 -29.83 16.16 19.67
C SER A 712 -28.95 15.24 18.82
N ASP A 713 -28.53 15.71 17.65
CA ASP A 713 -27.66 15.03 16.69
C ASP A 713 -26.78 16.08 15.95
N PRO A 714 -25.92 16.81 16.68
CA PRO A 714 -25.12 17.91 16.13
C PRO A 714 -24.27 17.43 14.94
N ASP A 715 -23.57 16.32 15.13
CA ASP A 715 -22.64 15.74 14.16
C ASP A 715 -23.32 14.91 13.06
N GLY A 716 -24.66 14.77 13.10
CA GLY A 716 -25.41 13.97 12.13
C GLY A 716 -25.15 12.45 12.20
N SER A 717 -24.48 11.97 13.26
CA SER A 717 -24.09 10.56 13.44
C SER A 717 -25.26 9.59 13.51
N LEU A 718 -26.43 10.07 13.93
CA LEU A 718 -27.67 9.28 13.99
C LEU A 718 -28.46 9.32 12.68
N LEU A 719 -27.99 10.08 11.68
CA LEU A 719 -28.66 10.30 10.40
C LEU A 719 -30.10 10.82 10.55
N SER A 720 -30.29 11.76 11.49
CA SER A 720 -31.56 12.50 11.63
C SER A 720 -31.90 13.39 10.43
N ARG A 721 -30.94 13.58 9.52
CA ARG A 721 -30.99 14.33 8.26
C ARG A 721 -29.93 13.79 7.31
N MET A 722 -30.08 14.09 6.02
CA MET A 722 -28.99 13.85 5.07
C MET A 722 -27.83 14.84 5.35
N PRO A 723 -26.57 14.40 5.36
CA PRO A 723 -25.43 15.31 5.47
C PRO A 723 -25.27 16.15 4.21
N LEU A 724 -25.02 17.46 4.40
CA LEU A 724 -24.64 18.36 3.32
C LEU A 724 -23.25 17.94 2.81
N ARG A 725 -23.09 17.77 1.49
CA ARG A 725 -21.84 17.30 0.89
C ARG A 725 -21.31 18.27 -0.16
N ARG A 726 -20.03 18.59 -0.06
CA ARG A 726 -19.28 19.32 -1.09
C ARG A 726 -18.86 18.33 -2.19
N LEU A 727 -18.86 18.79 -3.43
CA LEU A 727 -18.28 18.04 -4.55
C LEU A 727 -16.79 17.82 -4.34
N GLU A 728 -16.34 16.58 -4.55
CA GLU A 728 -14.93 16.20 -4.55
C GLU A 728 -14.20 16.81 -5.76
N ALA A 729 -12.87 16.89 -5.68
CA ALA A 729 -11.99 17.43 -6.73
C ALA A 729 -12.37 17.03 -8.17
N GLU A 730 -12.57 15.74 -8.40
CA GLU A 730 -12.89 15.21 -9.73
C GLU A 730 -14.29 15.64 -10.18
N ALA A 731 -15.27 15.65 -9.26
CA ALA A 731 -16.64 16.07 -9.57
C ALA A 731 -16.71 17.56 -9.86
N VAL A 732 -15.93 18.40 -9.15
CA VAL A 732 -15.81 19.85 -9.45
C VAL A 732 -15.23 20.05 -10.85
N ARG A 733 -14.08 19.42 -11.16
CA ARG A 733 -13.45 19.55 -12.48
C ARG A 733 -14.35 19.04 -13.59
N ASP A 734 -14.93 17.84 -13.43
CA ASP A 734 -15.76 17.23 -14.46
C ASP A 734 -17.07 18.01 -14.64
N SER A 735 -17.61 18.64 -13.59
CA SER A 735 -18.77 19.55 -13.70
C SER A 735 -18.43 20.79 -14.50
N LEU A 736 -17.29 21.45 -14.24
CA LEU A 736 -16.82 22.61 -15.02
C LEU A 736 -16.70 22.27 -16.52
N LEU A 737 -16.17 21.09 -16.84
CA LEU A 737 -16.05 20.61 -18.22
C LEU A 737 -17.42 20.28 -18.84
N SER A 738 -18.31 19.65 -18.07
CA SER A 738 -19.64 19.23 -18.51
C SER A 738 -20.52 20.44 -18.86
N VAL A 739 -20.60 21.44 -17.97
CA VAL A 739 -21.42 22.63 -18.18
C VAL A 739 -20.91 23.46 -19.37
N ALA A 740 -19.59 23.55 -19.52
CA ALA A 740 -18.95 24.21 -20.66
C ALA A 740 -19.12 23.47 -22.00
N GLY A 741 -19.56 22.21 -22.00
CA GLY A 741 -19.67 21.39 -23.21
C GLY A 741 -18.33 20.86 -23.73
N GLU A 742 -17.33 20.78 -22.87
CA GLU A 742 -15.93 20.42 -23.22
C GLU A 742 -15.52 19.03 -22.72
N LEU A 743 -16.44 18.31 -22.06
CA LEU A 743 -16.19 17.00 -21.51
C LEU A 743 -16.20 15.92 -22.60
N ASN A 744 -15.07 15.24 -22.76
CA ASN A 744 -14.92 14.07 -23.63
C ASN A 744 -15.20 12.78 -22.84
N PHE A 745 -16.22 12.04 -23.27
CA PHE A 745 -16.66 10.79 -22.66
C PHE A 745 -15.86 9.53 -23.08
N SER A 746 -14.80 9.69 -23.87
CA SER A 746 -13.94 8.58 -24.30
C SER A 746 -13.32 7.88 -23.10
N GLN A 747 -13.57 6.57 -22.99
CA GLN A 747 -13.11 5.73 -21.89
C GLN A 747 -11.82 5.00 -22.23
N TYR A 748 -11.10 4.62 -21.17
CA TYR A 748 -9.93 3.72 -21.22
C TYR A 748 -8.68 4.29 -21.92
N GLY A 749 -7.60 3.51 -21.92
CA GLY A 749 -6.33 3.84 -22.54
C GLY A 749 -5.39 4.67 -21.65
N PRO A 750 -4.20 5.03 -22.13
CA PRO A 750 -3.24 5.82 -21.35
C PRO A 750 -3.85 7.13 -20.82
N GLY A 751 -3.37 7.63 -19.67
CA GLY A 751 -3.83 8.91 -19.13
C GLY A 751 -3.43 10.11 -20.01
N ASP A 752 -4.26 11.16 -20.00
CA ASP A 752 -4.02 12.42 -20.67
C ASP A 752 -2.79 13.11 -20.05
N PRO A 753 -1.82 13.54 -20.88
CA PRO A 753 -0.59 14.12 -20.37
C PRO A 753 -0.85 15.39 -19.58
N VAL A 754 -0.04 15.58 -18.53
CA VAL A 754 -0.01 16.79 -17.72
C VAL A 754 1.27 17.57 -17.99
N THR A 755 1.19 18.89 -17.93
CA THR A 755 2.34 19.79 -18.10
C THR A 755 2.43 20.77 -16.95
N ILE A 756 3.66 21.06 -16.54
CA ILE A 756 3.96 22.21 -15.68
C ILE A 756 4.02 23.44 -16.56
N ARG A 757 3.16 24.41 -16.27
CA ARG A 757 3.12 25.71 -16.94
C ARG A 757 4.22 26.64 -16.43
N LYS A 758 4.44 27.76 -17.14
CA LYS A 758 5.43 28.78 -16.74
C LYS A 758 5.15 29.41 -15.37
N ASP A 759 3.88 29.45 -14.97
CA ASP A 759 3.42 29.93 -13.66
C ASP A 759 3.50 28.87 -12.55
N GLY A 760 4.03 27.68 -12.85
CA GLY A 760 4.20 26.57 -11.90
C GLY A 760 2.97 25.67 -11.76
N LEU A 761 1.83 26.02 -12.38
CA LEU A 761 0.61 25.20 -12.29
C LEU A 761 0.74 23.93 -13.14
N VAL A 762 0.26 22.81 -12.60
CA VAL A 762 0.16 21.54 -13.31
C VAL A 762 -1.23 21.45 -13.95
N THR A 763 -1.30 21.34 -15.28
CA THR A 763 -2.57 21.29 -16.01
C THR A 763 -2.64 20.10 -16.96
N VAL A 764 -3.84 19.54 -17.09
CA VAL A 764 -4.14 18.48 -18.07
C VAL A 764 -4.25 19.09 -19.47
N GLN A 765 -3.56 18.51 -20.43
CA GLN A 765 -3.61 19.00 -21.81
C GLN A 765 -4.97 18.73 -22.46
N ARG A 766 -5.50 19.74 -23.16
CA ARG A 766 -6.73 19.62 -23.95
C ARG A 766 -6.45 18.87 -25.25
N THR A 767 -7.34 17.98 -25.66
CA THR A 767 -7.32 17.36 -26.99
C THR A 767 -8.26 18.08 -27.96
N GLU A 768 -8.22 17.74 -29.25
CA GLU A 768 -9.20 18.27 -30.22
C GLU A 768 -10.65 17.97 -29.83
N ARG A 769 -10.88 16.86 -29.11
CA ARG A 769 -12.20 16.43 -28.63
C ARG A 769 -12.55 16.99 -27.25
N GLY A 770 -11.77 17.95 -26.72
CA GLY A 770 -11.93 18.48 -25.36
C GLY A 770 -11.08 17.74 -24.32
N TRP A 771 -11.50 17.76 -23.06
CA TRP A 771 -10.81 17.09 -21.96
C TRP A 771 -11.57 15.85 -21.52
N ARG A 772 -10.87 14.73 -21.27
CA ARG A 772 -11.51 13.59 -20.63
C ARG A 772 -11.77 13.86 -19.15
N ARG A 773 -12.63 13.00 -18.58
CA ARG A 773 -12.88 12.93 -17.14
C ARG A 773 -11.60 12.85 -16.34
N SER A 774 -11.65 13.35 -15.12
CA SER A 774 -10.48 13.49 -14.24
C SER A 774 -9.80 12.15 -13.89
N ILE A 775 -10.52 11.03 -13.92
CA ILE A 775 -9.96 9.67 -13.78
C ILE A 775 -8.99 9.28 -14.91
N TYR A 776 -9.07 9.97 -16.06
CA TYR A 776 -8.19 9.77 -17.21
C TYR A 776 -7.09 10.81 -17.30
N ALA A 777 -6.99 11.78 -16.40
CA ALA A 777 -5.80 12.62 -16.30
C ALA A 777 -4.61 11.79 -15.80
N LEU A 778 -3.40 12.04 -16.31
CA LEU A 778 -2.20 11.39 -15.79
C LEU A 778 -1.94 11.84 -14.34
N GLN A 779 -2.13 10.93 -13.39
CA GLN A 779 -2.01 11.20 -11.96
C GLN A 779 -0.65 10.74 -11.44
N ARG A 780 0.28 11.69 -11.39
CA ARG A 780 1.63 11.49 -10.88
C ARG A 780 1.69 11.79 -9.39
N ARG A 781 2.40 10.97 -8.62
CA ARG A 781 2.57 11.14 -7.16
C ARG A 781 3.21 12.48 -6.77
N THR A 782 4.04 13.07 -7.65
CA THR A 782 4.70 14.35 -7.38
C THR A 782 4.21 15.51 -8.27
N GLN A 783 3.29 15.25 -9.20
CA GLN A 783 2.79 16.24 -10.17
C GLN A 783 1.30 16.05 -10.40
N THR A 784 0.51 16.24 -9.35
CA THR A 784 -0.96 16.23 -9.43
C THR A 784 -1.46 17.49 -10.13
N PRO A 785 -2.48 17.43 -11.01
CA PRO A 785 -3.11 18.62 -11.55
C PRO A 785 -3.55 19.59 -10.44
N THR A 786 -3.15 20.86 -10.51
CA THR A 786 -3.28 21.80 -9.39
C THR A 786 -4.72 22.08 -8.98
N LEU A 787 -5.67 22.06 -9.94
CA LEU A 787 -7.09 22.18 -9.59
C LEU A 787 -7.56 20.98 -8.75
N LEU A 788 -7.12 19.76 -9.07
CA LEU A 788 -7.50 18.60 -8.29
C LEU A 788 -6.87 18.67 -6.89
N GLU A 789 -5.57 18.98 -6.82
CA GLU A 789 -4.84 19.13 -5.55
C GLU A 789 -5.49 20.18 -4.63
N ASN A 790 -5.84 21.37 -5.14
CA ASN A 790 -6.48 22.42 -4.35
C ASN A 790 -7.85 22.01 -3.78
N PHE A 791 -8.57 21.10 -4.44
CA PHE A 791 -9.88 20.61 -4.02
C PHE A 791 -9.80 19.26 -3.28
N ASP A 792 -8.67 19.02 -2.61
CA ASP A 792 -8.40 17.89 -1.72
C ASP A 792 -8.35 16.54 -2.45
N PHE A 793 -7.78 16.51 -3.67
CA PHE A 793 -7.47 15.25 -4.33
C PHE A 793 -6.55 14.38 -3.44
N PRO A 794 -6.83 13.06 -3.33
CA PRO A 794 -6.12 12.19 -2.41
C PRO A 794 -4.61 12.14 -2.66
N GLN A 795 -3.84 12.26 -1.58
CA GLN A 795 -2.40 12.00 -1.62
C GLN A 795 -2.12 10.51 -1.35
N MET A 796 -1.47 9.85 -2.30
CA MET A 796 -1.20 8.41 -2.21
C MET A 796 0.11 8.15 -1.45
N GLY A 797 0.02 7.85 -0.15
CA GLY A 797 1.19 7.57 0.68
C GLY A 797 0.95 6.53 1.79
N PRO A 798 0.80 5.22 1.48
CA PRO A 798 0.83 4.58 0.17
C PRO A 798 -0.51 4.53 -0.56
N ASN A 799 -1.63 4.65 0.17
CA ASN A 799 -3.02 4.68 -0.30
C ASN A 799 -3.84 5.74 0.46
N CYS A 800 -5.10 5.94 0.04
CA CYS A 800 -6.04 6.85 0.69
C CYS A 800 -7.38 6.15 0.95
N LEU A 801 -7.80 6.11 2.21
CA LEU A 801 -9.10 5.52 2.62
C LEU A 801 -10.09 6.60 3.10
N GLU A 802 -9.55 7.75 3.48
CA GLU A 802 -10.29 8.91 3.93
C GLU A 802 -9.73 10.15 3.24
N ARG A 803 -10.61 10.86 2.54
CA ARG A 803 -10.28 12.13 1.89
C ARG A 803 -10.60 13.22 2.89
N SER A 804 -9.68 14.16 3.07
CA SER A 804 -9.97 15.39 3.80
C SER A 804 -10.92 16.24 2.96
N GLU A 805 -11.91 16.86 3.59
CA GLU A 805 -12.73 17.88 2.95
C GLU A 805 -12.43 19.22 3.61
N ALA A 806 -11.57 20.01 2.97
CA ALA A 806 -11.28 21.37 3.42
C ALA A 806 -12.30 22.34 2.82
N ILE A 807 -12.59 23.42 3.56
CA ILE A 807 -13.31 24.60 3.10
C ILE A 807 -12.40 25.78 3.39
N VAL A 808 -11.57 26.15 2.40
CA VAL A 808 -10.50 27.14 2.59
C VAL A 808 -10.51 28.20 1.48
N ALA A 809 -10.12 29.43 1.83
CA ALA A 809 -10.10 30.55 0.88
C ALA A 809 -9.35 30.28 -0.44
N PRO A 810 -8.22 29.54 -0.47
CA PRO A 810 -7.55 29.19 -1.72
C PRO A 810 -8.40 28.44 -2.75
N GLN A 811 -9.41 27.66 -2.33
CA GLN A 811 -10.30 26.93 -3.24
C GLN A 811 -11.21 27.90 -4.00
N ALA A 812 -11.86 28.83 -3.28
CA ALA A 812 -12.68 29.87 -3.89
C ALA A 812 -11.82 30.79 -4.78
N LEU A 813 -10.64 31.21 -4.29
CA LEU A 813 -9.72 32.04 -5.08
C LEU A 813 -9.23 31.33 -6.34
N HIS A 814 -9.09 30.00 -6.32
CA HIS A 814 -8.73 29.24 -7.52
C HIS A 814 -9.81 29.37 -8.60
N LEU A 815 -11.09 29.17 -8.25
CA LEU A 815 -12.18 29.29 -9.22
C LEU A 815 -12.36 30.72 -9.75
N MET A 816 -12.05 31.74 -8.94
CA MET A 816 -12.14 33.15 -9.34
C MET A 816 -11.01 33.59 -10.27
N ASN A 817 -9.79 33.08 -10.05
CA ASN A 817 -8.58 33.63 -10.67
C ASN A 817 -7.90 32.72 -11.70
N ASN A 818 -8.30 31.44 -11.79
CA ASN A 818 -7.67 30.51 -12.71
C ASN A 818 -8.09 30.75 -14.18
N ALA A 819 -7.11 30.87 -15.07
CA ALA A 819 -7.32 31.10 -16.50
C ALA A 819 -8.15 30.00 -17.18
N MET A 820 -7.95 28.72 -16.80
CA MET A 820 -8.74 27.61 -17.34
C MET A 820 -10.21 27.72 -16.92
N VAL A 821 -10.49 28.13 -15.68
CA VAL A 821 -11.89 28.31 -15.21
C VAL A 821 -12.56 29.46 -15.95
N ARG A 822 -11.83 30.54 -16.25
CA ARG A 822 -12.33 31.64 -17.08
C ARG A 822 -12.63 31.19 -18.52
N GLU A 823 -11.74 30.42 -19.14
CA GLU A 823 -11.98 29.85 -20.47
C GLU A 823 -13.23 28.96 -20.49
N LEU A 824 -13.41 28.13 -19.45
CA LEU A 824 -14.62 27.29 -19.35
C LEU A 824 -15.89 28.11 -19.12
N ALA A 825 -15.81 29.24 -18.40
CA ALA A 825 -16.94 30.16 -18.24
C ALA A 825 -17.33 30.84 -19.57
N GLU A 826 -16.35 31.21 -20.39
CA GLU A 826 -16.58 31.74 -21.74
C GLU A 826 -17.31 30.72 -22.62
N ARG A 827 -16.81 29.48 -22.65
CA ARG A 827 -17.44 28.38 -23.41
C ARG A 827 -18.84 28.05 -22.89
N PHE A 828 -19.05 28.10 -21.58
CA PHE A 828 -20.37 27.94 -20.98
C PHE A 828 -21.33 29.05 -21.42
N ALA A 829 -20.89 30.31 -21.41
CA ALA A 829 -21.67 31.43 -21.92
C ALA A 829 -22.00 31.29 -23.41
N GLU A 830 -21.05 30.83 -24.23
CA GLU A 830 -21.29 30.55 -25.65
C GLU A 830 -22.35 29.47 -25.85
N ARG A 831 -22.29 28.39 -25.06
CA ARG A 831 -23.31 27.32 -25.09
C ARG A 831 -24.70 27.86 -24.75
N VAL A 832 -24.81 28.67 -23.69
CA VAL A 832 -26.09 29.30 -23.30
C VAL A 832 -26.58 30.25 -24.39
N TRP A 833 -25.69 31.07 -24.95
CA TRP A 833 -25.99 32.02 -26.01
C TRP A 833 -26.52 31.34 -27.27
N ASN A 834 -25.90 30.22 -27.67
CA ASN A 834 -26.25 29.50 -28.90
C ASN A 834 -27.49 28.62 -28.76
N GLY A 835 -27.90 28.27 -27.54
CA GLY A 835 -29.07 27.40 -27.32
C GLY A 835 -30.43 28.05 -27.63
N GLY A 836 -30.49 29.33 -28.01
CA GLY A 836 -31.73 30.08 -28.31
C GLY A 836 -32.25 30.94 -27.15
N GLY A 837 -33.10 31.95 -27.46
CA GLY A 837 -33.63 32.91 -26.49
C GLY A 837 -32.60 33.96 -26.03
N HIS A 838 -32.73 35.20 -26.49
CA HIS A 838 -31.71 36.26 -26.28
C HIS A 838 -32.04 37.23 -25.14
N GLY A 839 -33.08 36.93 -24.35
CA GLY A 839 -33.49 37.76 -23.20
C GLY A 839 -32.72 37.37 -21.93
N PRO A 840 -32.27 38.34 -21.11
CA PRO A 840 -31.53 38.08 -19.87
C PRO A 840 -32.20 37.06 -18.93
N ALA A 841 -33.53 37.14 -18.75
CA ALA A 841 -34.26 36.22 -17.88
C ALA A 841 -34.20 34.76 -18.35
N LEU A 842 -34.27 34.52 -19.67
CA LEU A 842 -34.15 33.18 -20.24
C LEU A 842 -32.72 32.64 -20.13
N GLN A 843 -31.73 33.52 -20.30
CA GLN A 843 -30.32 33.16 -20.15
C GLN A 843 -30.00 32.77 -18.70
N VAL A 844 -30.47 33.55 -17.72
CA VAL A 844 -30.36 33.24 -16.29
C VAL A 844 -30.99 31.88 -15.98
N GLY A 845 -32.21 31.63 -16.48
CA GLY A 845 -32.87 30.33 -16.33
C GLY A 845 -32.04 29.16 -16.87
N ARG A 846 -31.45 29.31 -18.07
CA ARG A 846 -30.60 28.27 -18.68
C ARG A 846 -29.29 28.04 -17.93
N VAL A 847 -28.67 29.10 -17.41
CA VAL A 847 -27.47 29.00 -16.59
C VAL A 847 -27.77 28.18 -15.34
N TYR A 848 -28.88 28.46 -14.66
CA TYR A 848 -29.33 27.73 -13.48
C TYR A 848 -29.64 26.26 -13.79
N SER A 849 -30.46 25.98 -14.81
CA SER A 849 -30.78 24.60 -15.18
C SER A 849 -29.55 23.79 -15.58
N THR A 850 -28.58 24.40 -16.28
CA THR A 850 -27.37 23.70 -16.75
C THR A 850 -26.35 23.50 -15.63
N ALA A 851 -26.07 24.51 -14.81
CA ALA A 851 -25.02 24.45 -13.79
C ALA A 851 -25.50 23.89 -12.45
N LEU A 852 -26.73 24.24 -12.06
CA LEU A 852 -27.28 23.94 -10.73
C LEU A 852 -28.34 22.84 -10.78
N GLY A 853 -28.89 22.53 -11.95
CA GLY A 853 -29.88 21.45 -12.13
C GLY A 853 -31.28 21.78 -11.60
N ARG A 854 -31.57 23.08 -11.41
CA ARG A 854 -32.86 23.61 -10.97
C ARG A 854 -33.13 24.96 -11.62
N PRO A 855 -34.39 25.42 -11.73
CA PRO A 855 -34.68 26.80 -12.09
C PRO A 855 -34.24 27.78 -10.97
N PRO A 856 -33.96 29.05 -11.32
CA PRO A 856 -33.77 30.10 -10.33
C PRO A 856 -35.10 30.39 -9.62
N THR A 857 -35.04 30.81 -8.35
CA THR A 857 -36.18 31.46 -7.69
C THR A 857 -36.49 32.81 -8.36
N GLU A 858 -37.63 33.43 -8.02
CA GLU A 858 -37.95 34.77 -8.55
C GLU A 858 -36.87 35.79 -8.17
N ASP A 859 -36.47 35.83 -6.90
CA ASP A 859 -35.39 36.71 -6.42
C ASP A 859 -34.05 36.44 -7.13
N GLU A 860 -33.67 35.17 -7.32
CA GLU A 860 -32.43 34.79 -8.01
C GLU A 860 -32.46 35.18 -9.50
N ARG A 861 -33.62 35.06 -10.13
CA ARG A 861 -33.81 35.44 -11.53
C ARG A 861 -33.69 36.94 -11.68
N ASP A 862 -34.38 37.70 -10.84
CA ASP A 862 -34.43 39.15 -10.93
C ASP A 862 -33.06 39.76 -10.62
N LEU A 863 -32.37 39.28 -9.57
CA LEU A 863 -30.97 39.62 -9.28
C LEU A 863 -30.03 39.24 -10.43
N GLY A 864 -30.23 38.08 -11.05
CA GLY A 864 -29.44 37.64 -12.18
C GLY A 864 -29.58 38.55 -13.41
N VAL A 865 -30.80 39.00 -13.69
CA VAL A 865 -31.10 39.95 -14.77
C VAL A 865 -30.47 41.31 -14.49
N GLU A 866 -30.56 41.79 -13.26
CA GLU A 866 -29.93 43.04 -12.82
C GLU A 866 -28.39 42.98 -12.99
N MET A 867 -27.74 41.93 -12.47
CA MET A 867 -26.30 41.72 -12.60
C MET A 867 -25.83 41.64 -14.05
N MET A 868 -26.58 40.94 -14.92
CA MET A 868 -26.31 40.89 -16.36
C MET A 868 -26.31 42.29 -16.99
N GLY A 869 -27.28 43.13 -16.60
CA GLY A 869 -27.35 44.53 -17.03
C GLY A 869 -26.14 45.35 -16.55
N GLU A 870 -25.77 45.23 -15.28
CA GLU A 870 -24.60 45.93 -14.73
C GLU A 870 -23.30 45.53 -15.43
N PHE A 871 -23.08 44.23 -15.67
CA PHE A 871 -21.89 43.76 -16.38
C PHE A 871 -21.87 44.27 -17.81
N GLN A 872 -23.01 44.29 -18.51
CA GLN A 872 -23.09 44.81 -19.87
C GLN A 872 -22.70 46.30 -19.91
N GLN A 873 -23.18 47.11 -18.96
CA GLN A 873 -22.80 48.52 -18.88
C GLN A 873 -21.32 48.72 -18.56
N ARG A 874 -20.74 47.91 -17.67
CA ARG A 874 -19.30 47.94 -17.38
C ARG A 874 -18.47 47.63 -18.63
N TRP A 875 -18.79 46.58 -19.37
CA TRP A 875 -18.07 46.20 -20.59
C TRP A 875 -18.20 47.25 -21.71
N LEU A 876 -19.38 47.89 -21.84
CA LEU A 876 -19.56 49.05 -22.73
C LEU A 876 -18.70 50.25 -22.31
N GLY A 877 -18.53 50.48 -21.00
CA GLY A 877 -17.72 51.56 -20.45
C GLY A 877 -16.21 51.34 -20.60
N GLU A 878 -15.71 50.12 -20.40
CA GLU A 878 -14.29 49.78 -20.57
C GLU A 878 -13.84 49.90 -22.03
N SER A 879 -14.66 49.47 -22.99
CA SER A 879 -14.37 49.62 -24.42
C SER A 879 -14.16 51.08 -24.83
N LYS A 880 -14.87 52.02 -24.20
CA LYS A 880 -14.68 53.46 -24.43
C LYS A 880 -13.36 53.99 -23.88
N LYS A 881 -12.80 53.36 -22.84
CA LYS A 881 -11.54 53.77 -22.19
C LYS A 881 -10.29 53.23 -22.88
N THR A 882 -10.34 52.03 -23.47
CA THR A 882 -9.18 51.36 -24.06
C THR A 882 -8.90 51.76 -25.51
N GLY A 883 -9.77 52.54 -26.15
CA GLY A 883 -9.59 52.99 -27.54
C GLY A 883 -9.68 51.87 -28.59
N ASP A 884 -10.17 50.69 -28.19
CA ASP A 884 -10.30 49.54 -29.06
C ASP A 884 -11.53 49.72 -29.97
N ALA A 885 -11.31 50.35 -31.12
CA ALA A 885 -12.35 50.76 -32.07
C ALA A 885 -12.95 49.60 -32.88
N GLN A 886 -12.39 48.39 -32.80
CA GLN A 886 -12.99 47.17 -33.37
C GLN A 886 -13.99 46.53 -32.39
N ALA A 887 -15.10 47.25 -32.18
CA ALA A 887 -16.44 46.74 -31.93
C ALA A 887 -16.72 45.93 -30.65
N THR A 888 -16.88 46.58 -29.49
CA THR A 888 -17.84 46.07 -28.49
C THR A 888 -19.24 46.56 -28.86
N THR A 889 -19.84 45.93 -29.88
CA THR A 889 -21.28 46.12 -30.14
C THR A 889 -22.08 45.82 -28.86
N ALA A 890 -23.30 46.36 -28.72
CA ALA A 890 -24.16 46.01 -27.57
C ALA A 890 -24.33 44.48 -27.41
N LYS A 891 -24.27 43.74 -28.53
CA LYS A 891 -24.27 42.28 -28.59
C LYS A 891 -23.01 41.66 -27.97
N GLU A 892 -21.83 42.16 -28.29
CA GLU A 892 -20.57 41.67 -27.72
C GLU A 892 -20.47 41.98 -26.22
N ALA A 893 -20.90 43.18 -25.80
CA ALA A 893 -20.98 43.52 -24.38
C ALA A 893 -21.95 42.58 -23.63
N ALA A 894 -23.09 42.23 -24.24
CA ALA A 894 -24.03 41.27 -23.66
C ALA A 894 -23.43 39.85 -23.57
N ARG A 895 -22.64 39.41 -24.56
CA ARG A 895 -21.93 38.12 -24.51
C ARG A 895 -20.91 38.10 -23.37
N ARG A 896 -20.12 39.16 -23.20
CA ARG A 896 -19.16 39.28 -22.09
C ARG A 896 -19.83 39.38 -20.73
N ALA A 897 -20.99 40.05 -20.65
CA ALA A 897 -21.81 40.06 -19.44
C ALA A 897 -22.28 38.65 -19.06
N LEU A 898 -22.73 37.86 -20.04
CA LEU A 898 -23.08 36.46 -19.83
C LEU A 898 -21.88 35.64 -19.36
N THR A 899 -20.69 35.83 -19.93
CA THR A 899 -19.45 35.21 -19.44
C THR A 899 -19.19 35.54 -17.97
N SER A 900 -19.28 36.82 -17.58
CA SER A 900 -19.11 37.25 -16.18
C SER A 900 -20.14 36.60 -15.25
N TYR A 901 -21.39 36.49 -15.70
CA TYR A 901 -22.46 35.84 -14.96
C TYR A 901 -22.24 34.33 -14.81
N CYS A 902 -21.93 33.63 -15.89
CA CYS A 902 -21.55 32.22 -15.89
C CYS A 902 -20.39 31.98 -14.92
N HIS A 903 -19.34 32.81 -14.98
CA HIS A 903 -18.19 32.71 -14.07
C HIS A 903 -18.61 32.89 -12.61
N ALA A 904 -19.49 33.85 -12.30
CA ALA A 904 -20.02 34.02 -10.95
C ALA A 904 -20.78 32.78 -10.45
N ILE A 905 -21.61 32.17 -11.29
CA ILE A 905 -22.36 30.95 -10.93
C ILE A 905 -21.43 29.76 -10.68
N LEU A 906 -20.37 29.57 -11.48
CA LEU A 906 -19.36 28.53 -11.26
C LEU A 906 -18.57 28.71 -9.95
N ASN A 907 -18.61 29.91 -9.35
CA ASN A 907 -18.00 30.23 -8.06
C ASN A 907 -19.00 30.18 -6.88
N SER A 908 -20.27 29.87 -7.13
CA SER A 908 -21.30 29.84 -6.09
C SER A 908 -21.22 28.59 -5.22
N ALA A 909 -21.72 28.67 -3.99
CA ALA A 909 -21.87 27.50 -3.13
C ALA A 909 -22.80 26.45 -3.77
N ALA A 910 -23.88 26.87 -4.43
CA ALA A 910 -24.80 25.95 -5.10
C ALA A 910 -24.13 25.10 -6.20
N PHE A 911 -23.07 25.62 -6.85
CA PHE A 911 -22.29 24.85 -7.81
C PHE A 911 -21.39 23.81 -7.13
N LEU A 912 -20.84 24.14 -5.96
CA LEU A 912 -19.88 23.31 -5.23
C LEU A 912 -20.52 22.27 -4.31
N TYR A 913 -21.79 22.40 -3.98
CA TYR A 913 -22.52 21.47 -3.12
C TYR A 913 -23.52 20.63 -3.92
N VAL A 914 -23.76 19.41 -3.43
CA VAL A 914 -24.66 18.44 -4.05
C VAL A 914 -26.13 18.84 -3.85
N ASP A 915 -26.45 19.28 -2.64
CA ASP A 915 -27.80 19.48 -2.09
C ASP A 915 -28.23 20.94 -2.00
#